data_AF-A0AAE0I7D5-F1
#
_entry.id   AF-A0AAE0I7D5-F1
#
_cell.length_a   1.000
_cell.length_b   1.000
_cell.length_c   1.000
_cell.angle_alpha   90.00
_cell.angle_beta   90.00
_cell.angle_gamma   90.00
#
_symmetry.space_group_name_H-M   'P 1'
#
loop_
_entity.id
_entity.type
_entity.pdbx_description
1 polymer ?
#
loop_
_entity_poly.entity_id
_entity_poly.type
_entity_poly.pdbx_seq_one_letter_code
_entity_poly.pdbx_strand_id
1 'polypeptide(L)'
;MEREGKLSPTAAEAEHRLAMLRSQATRTHKLALARAPSVEGHFKNACSTDLLFVIDTTYSMEPYIQATRNQVTSIVQELSAAFLHKATLRVGVVGYKDHCDDPHIQCLDFTTSISEVVTFLGSLSARGGGDVPEDVLGALDTAIFASWTNQTRCIIHITDAPAHGRTLHDLDDYEDEYADPCSEPHQLCYIEVLEQIIGMGIDYTLLRINHSTDRMAYAFYEVYAASSPDCSLLASNKYYAKARAHNLPFSKAGFQGRESDSQGTRRNVKFSELELGVSYHALRKLVVQSVTSSVTNSATFNPWSLSPSHSTSSRTTARRVPASALSVELETAPPQWDTPGWLNEEIKFAAFSPKVLAHDRSMLEHLMDSSVNIRLQSTDPTVSKRDRPFSKGAMRLASYARSGVSRAELVIKTYVDEGKTLLHLVDDMCAQALCKAFALEFNAMLPEQYSLDFIVVTCLERVSETGAGVDGSQCMSLEPWIKGEYVKYNSNNGWVNEDNPDNPISQAAQAFSHFTFERSKGNFMVTDLQGVGRVLTDPALQTLDREYLPRCAGNLSIDGFYWFFSTHECNDVCKQLGLLSTRDMIANGRYRFREKWPTSREAANMIVCCSNKLCSRIVRMSRARTSDDFPGYRWCRKCWEDLQSTMEEVVCTAAGGHPLHQFTRSRFFYESQGQVLPRVCPQAQCRTSRRCLGLPYIYSQRPCLGRSKRLQVSR
;
A
#
# COMPACT_ATOMS: atom_id res chain seq x y z
N MET A 1 -22.67 -43.73 24.93
CA MET A 1 -21.21 -43.59 24.75
C MET A 1 -20.97 -42.45 23.77
N GLU A 2 -20.99 -41.21 24.26
CA GLU A 2 -20.61 -40.05 23.46
C GLU A 2 -19.08 -40.06 23.29
N ARG A 3 -18.60 -40.05 22.05
CA ARG A 3 -17.17 -39.92 21.75
C ARG A 3 -16.69 -38.56 22.26
N GLU A 4 -15.93 -38.57 23.35
CA GLU A 4 -15.35 -37.38 23.95
C GLU A 4 -14.45 -36.64 22.94
N GLY A 5 -14.95 -35.52 22.42
CA GLY A 5 -14.14 -34.58 21.66
C GLY A 5 -13.15 -33.89 22.59
N LYS A 6 -11.86 -34.22 22.48
CA LYS A 6 -10.78 -33.36 22.98
C LYS A 6 -10.94 -31.99 22.29
N LEU A 7 -11.49 -31.02 23.01
CA LEU A 7 -11.92 -29.71 22.46
C LEU A 7 -10.84 -28.61 22.55
N SER A 8 -9.64 -28.92 23.03
CA SER A 8 -8.55 -27.95 23.15
C SER A 8 -7.21 -28.65 23.45
N PRO A 9 -6.07 -28.16 22.94
CA PRO A 9 -4.77 -28.70 23.30
C PRO A 9 -4.50 -28.44 24.77
N THR A 10 -3.78 -29.36 25.42
CA THR A 10 -3.27 -29.12 26.77
C THR A 10 -2.29 -27.94 26.75
N ALA A 11 -2.13 -27.25 27.88
CA ALA A 11 -1.18 -26.14 27.98
C ALA A 11 0.25 -26.54 27.54
N ALA A 12 0.67 -27.77 27.88
CA ALA A 12 1.96 -28.33 27.48
C ALA A 12 2.08 -28.54 25.96
N GLU A 13 1.03 -29.03 25.30
CA GLU A 13 1.00 -29.19 23.83
C GLU A 13 1.09 -27.82 23.13
N ALA A 14 0.35 -26.82 23.62
CA ALA A 14 0.40 -25.46 23.09
C ALA A 14 1.80 -24.83 23.26
N GLU A 15 2.42 -24.98 24.43
CA GLU A 15 3.79 -24.52 24.69
C GLU A 15 4.81 -25.21 23.79
N HIS A 16 4.67 -26.53 23.59
CA HIS A 16 5.54 -27.30 22.71
C HIS A 16 5.45 -26.82 21.24
N ARG A 17 4.24 -26.62 20.71
CA ARG A 17 4.05 -26.08 19.35
C ARG A 17 4.68 -24.71 19.17
N LEU A 18 4.51 -23.81 20.15
CA LEU A 18 5.14 -22.48 20.13
C LEU A 18 6.67 -22.55 20.19
N ALA A 19 7.23 -23.47 20.96
CA ALA A 19 8.69 -23.68 21.02
C ALA A 19 9.24 -24.20 19.69
N MET A 20 8.55 -25.13 19.03
CA MET A 20 8.90 -25.64 17.71
C MET A 20 8.89 -24.53 16.65
N LEU A 21 7.83 -23.72 16.63
CA LEU A 21 7.70 -22.59 15.70
C LEU A 21 8.85 -21.58 15.86
N ARG A 22 9.21 -21.24 17.10
CA ARG A 22 10.36 -20.36 17.40
C ARG A 22 11.68 -20.94 16.93
N SER A 23 11.93 -22.23 17.20
CA SER A 23 13.14 -22.92 16.75
C SER A 23 13.27 -22.91 15.22
N GLN A 24 12.17 -23.18 14.51
CA GLN A 24 12.11 -23.13 13.05
C GLN A 24 12.35 -21.71 12.52
N ALA A 25 11.77 -20.69 13.17
CA ALA A 25 11.97 -19.29 12.84
C ALA A 25 13.45 -18.90 12.93
N THR A 26 14.13 -19.25 14.03
CA THR A 26 15.57 -18.98 14.22
C THR A 26 16.43 -19.65 13.16
N ARG A 27 16.16 -20.93 12.84
CA ARG A 27 16.94 -21.69 11.85
C ARG A 27 16.86 -21.09 10.45
N THR A 28 15.68 -20.61 10.07
CA THR A 28 15.41 -20.08 8.72
C THR A 28 15.66 -18.58 8.60
N HIS A 29 15.96 -17.89 9.71
CA HIS A 29 16.17 -16.43 9.76
C HIS A 29 17.30 -15.97 8.84
N LYS A 30 18.47 -16.61 8.92
CA LYS A 30 19.62 -16.30 8.04
C LYS A 30 19.31 -16.48 6.55
N LEU A 31 18.55 -17.51 6.21
CA LEU A 31 18.15 -17.77 4.83
C LEU A 31 17.16 -16.73 4.31
N ALA A 32 16.26 -16.23 5.16
CA ALA A 32 15.33 -15.15 4.82
C ALA A 32 16.08 -13.84 4.53
N LEU A 33 17.02 -13.48 5.40
CA LEU A 33 17.88 -12.29 5.20
C LEU A 33 18.70 -12.39 3.91
N ALA A 34 19.29 -13.55 3.62
CA ALA A 34 20.09 -13.76 2.41
C ALA A 34 19.26 -13.76 1.11
N ARG A 35 17.98 -14.13 1.17
CA ARG A 35 17.05 -14.13 0.03
C ARG A 35 16.33 -12.81 -0.17
N ALA A 36 16.36 -11.91 0.81
CA ALA A 36 15.75 -10.60 0.66
C ALA A 36 16.49 -9.82 -0.44
N PRO A 37 15.79 -9.38 -1.51
CA PRO A 37 16.43 -8.60 -2.56
C PRO A 37 17.07 -7.33 -1.98
N SER A 38 18.16 -6.87 -2.59
CA SER A 38 18.69 -5.55 -2.28
C SER A 38 17.65 -4.51 -2.71
N VAL A 39 16.93 -3.95 -1.74
CA VAL A 39 15.91 -2.90 -1.92
C VAL A 39 16.51 -1.49 -1.80
N GLU A 40 17.80 -1.37 -1.54
CA GLU A 40 18.48 -0.07 -1.46
C GLU A 40 18.80 0.47 -2.85
N GLY A 41 18.45 1.73 -3.08
CA GLY A 41 18.72 2.44 -4.34
C GLY A 41 17.64 2.26 -5.39
N HIS A 42 16.54 1.56 -5.11
CA HIS A 42 15.36 1.49 -5.99
C HIS A 42 14.72 2.86 -6.14
N PHE A 43 14.59 3.61 -5.03
CA PHE A 43 14.11 5.00 -5.08
C PHE A 43 15.00 5.85 -5.97
N LYS A 44 16.32 5.78 -5.77
CA LYS A 44 17.29 6.52 -6.58
C LYS A 44 17.18 6.13 -8.06
N ASN A 45 17.20 4.85 -8.38
CA ASN A 45 17.19 4.37 -9.76
C ASN A 45 15.89 4.74 -10.47
N ALA A 46 14.75 4.62 -9.80
CA ALA A 46 13.46 4.89 -10.40
C ALA A 46 13.21 6.41 -10.56
N CYS A 47 13.57 7.23 -9.57
CA CYS A 47 13.43 8.68 -9.62
C CYS A 47 14.52 9.40 -10.43
N SER A 48 15.63 8.72 -10.77
CA SER A 48 16.69 9.35 -11.58
C SER A 48 16.14 9.67 -12.97
N THR A 49 16.29 10.93 -13.36
CA THR A 49 15.57 11.53 -14.48
C THR A 49 16.53 12.28 -15.38
N ASP A 50 16.38 12.07 -16.68
CA ASP A 50 16.95 12.90 -17.72
C ASP A 50 15.89 13.88 -18.21
N LEU A 51 16.15 15.17 -18.06
CA LEU A 51 15.25 16.25 -18.45
C LEU A 51 15.91 17.11 -19.51
N LEU A 52 15.36 17.12 -20.71
CA LEU A 52 15.85 17.94 -21.82
C LEU A 52 14.90 19.10 -22.08
N PHE A 53 15.39 20.32 -22.02
CA PHE A 53 14.65 21.50 -22.44
C PHE A 53 14.92 21.79 -23.90
N VAL A 54 13.88 21.87 -24.71
CA VAL A 54 13.95 22.34 -26.10
C VAL A 54 13.33 23.73 -26.11
N ILE A 55 14.10 24.74 -26.50
CA ILE A 55 13.73 26.15 -26.31
C ILE A 55 13.90 26.89 -27.62
N ASP A 56 12.83 27.54 -28.04
CA ASP A 56 12.83 28.51 -29.11
C ASP A 56 13.61 29.78 -28.69
N THR A 57 14.55 30.20 -29.52
CA THR A 57 15.42 31.36 -29.28
C THR A 57 15.41 32.37 -30.42
N THR A 58 14.33 32.45 -31.20
CA THR A 58 14.18 33.49 -32.23
C THR A 58 13.74 34.82 -31.64
N TYR A 59 13.62 35.85 -32.48
CA TYR A 59 13.34 37.20 -32.02
C TYR A 59 11.97 37.33 -31.33
N SER A 60 10.96 36.55 -31.74
CA SER A 60 9.61 36.54 -31.13
C SER A 60 9.64 36.14 -29.65
N MET A 61 10.62 35.34 -29.26
CA MET A 61 10.83 34.88 -27.90
C MET A 61 11.41 35.93 -26.94
N GLU A 62 11.80 37.13 -27.41
CA GLU A 62 12.42 38.18 -26.58
C GLU A 62 11.61 38.55 -25.31
N PRO A 63 10.28 38.71 -25.37
CA PRO A 63 9.47 39.02 -24.19
C PRO A 63 9.41 37.86 -23.19
N TYR A 64 9.66 36.63 -23.64
CA TYR A 64 9.46 35.40 -22.87
C TYR A 64 10.78 34.78 -22.37
N ILE A 65 11.91 35.06 -23.00
CA ILE A 65 13.19 34.38 -22.73
C ILE A 65 13.61 34.49 -21.26
N GLN A 66 13.40 35.64 -20.62
CA GLN A 66 13.73 35.80 -19.20
C GLN A 66 12.79 35.01 -18.28
N ALA A 67 11.50 34.96 -18.62
CA ALA A 67 10.53 34.13 -17.89
C ALA A 67 10.89 32.64 -18.03
N THR A 68 11.25 32.20 -19.23
CA THR A 68 11.73 30.84 -19.52
C THR A 68 12.96 30.48 -18.69
N ARG A 69 13.99 31.34 -18.65
CA ARG A 69 15.20 31.10 -17.83
C ARG A 69 14.90 30.92 -16.35
N ASN A 70 14.06 31.80 -15.81
CA ASN A 70 13.65 31.73 -14.41
C ASN A 70 12.86 30.45 -14.14
N GLN A 71 11.96 30.08 -15.05
CA GLN A 71 11.14 28.89 -14.95
C GLN A 71 11.96 27.60 -15.00
N VAL A 72 12.89 27.47 -15.95
CA VAL A 72 13.79 26.32 -16.04
C VAL A 72 14.62 26.15 -14.76
N THR A 73 15.23 27.25 -14.28
CA THR A 73 16.04 27.22 -13.04
C THR A 73 15.21 26.74 -11.84
N SER A 74 13.98 27.23 -11.73
CA SER A 74 13.07 26.88 -10.63
C SER A 74 12.63 25.42 -10.70
N ILE A 75 12.28 24.90 -11.89
CA ILE A 75 11.91 23.49 -12.11
C ILE A 75 13.06 22.57 -11.67
N VAL A 76 14.30 22.88 -12.07
CA VAL A 76 15.46 22.05 -11.76
C VAL A 76 15.72 21.99 -10.25
N GLN A 77 15.65 23.14 -9.57
CA GLN A 77 15.84 23.21 -8.11
C GLN A 77 14.75 22.44 -7.36
N GLU A 78 13.50 22.55 -7.78
CA GLU A 78 12.39 21.85 -7.15
C GLU A 78 12.38 20.35 -7.38
N LEU A 79 12.65 19.88 -8.60
CA LEU A 79 12.71 18.44 -8.87
C LEU A 79 13.80 17.78 -8.02
N SER A 80 14.94 18.47 -7.87
CA SER A 80 16.00 18.02 -6.96
C SER A 80 15.49 17.89 -5.51
N ALA A 81 14.72 18.88 -5.03
CA ALA A 81 14.14 18.87 -3.69
C ALA A 81 13.01 17.83 -3.52
N ALA A 82 12.15 17.66 -4.53
CA ALA A 82 11.04 16.71 -4.53
C ALA A 82 11.53 15.26 -4.40
N PHE A 83 12.66 14.94 -5.04
CA PHE A 83 13.33 13.64 -4.91
C PHE A 83 14.39 13.60 -3.80
N LEU A 84 14.25 14.45 -2.77
CA LEU A 84 15.03 14.43 -1.53
C LEU A 84 16.55 14.59 -1.73
N HIS A 85 16.98 15.12 -2.88
CA HIS A 85 18.37 15.10 -3.32
C HIS A 85 19.02 13.70 -3.31
N LYS A 86 18.21 12.63 -3.44
CA LYS A 86 18.68 11.23 -3.49
C LYS A 86 18.75 10.68 -4.91
N ALA A 87 17.92 11.20 -5.82
CA ALA A 87 17.90 10.83 -7.22
C ALA A 87 18.88 11.67 -8.05
N THR A 88 19.40 11.10 -9.13
CA THR A 88 20.24 11.83 -10.09
C THR A 88 19.32 12.55 -11.07
N LEU A 89 19.35 13.89 -11.06
CA LEU A 89 18.72 14.71 -12.10
C LEU A 89 19.81 15.18 -13.06
N ARG A 90 19.71 14.80 -14.33
CA ARG A 90 20.55 15.37 -15.39
C ARG A 90 19.70 16.25 -16.28
N VAL A 91 20.22 17.42 -16.59
CA VAL A 91 19.52 18.44 -17.37
C VAL A 91 20.33 18.73 -18.61
N GLY A 92 19.69 18.71 -19.77
CA GLY A 92 20.25 19.22 -21.02
C GLY A 92 19.36 20.33 -21.58
N VAL A 93 19.92 21.15 -22.47
CA VAL A 93 19.20 22.25 -23.10
C VAL A 93 19.56 22.30 -24.58
N VAL A 94 18.56 22.33 -25.45
CA VAL A 94 18.69 22.57 -26.88
C VAL A 94 17.97 23.89 -27.18
N GLY A 95 18.74 24.92 -27.50
CA GLY A 95 18.22 26.18 -28.05
C GLY A 95 18.22 26.08 -29.57
N TYR A 96 17.11 26.41 -30.20
CA TYR A 96 17.00 26.39 -31.66
C TYR A 96 16.43 27.71 -32.19
N LYS A 97 16.59 27.90 -33.50
CA LYS A 97 16.13 29.03 -34.31
C LYS A 97 15.82 28.53 -35.72
N ASP A 98 15.46 29.42 -36.62
CA ASP A 98 15.32 29.13 -38.04
C ASP A 98 16.65 28.65 -38.69
N HIS A 99 16.54 27.92 -39.79
CA HIS A 99 17.64 27.40 -40.61
C HIS A 99 18.57 28.49 -41.16
N CYS A 100 18.06 29.72 -41.33
CA CYS A 100 18.84 30.83 -41.85
C CYS A 100 19.76 31.50 -40.81
N ASP A 101 19.63 31.15 -39.53
CA ASP A 101 20.39 31.75 -38.43
C ASP A 101 21.74 31.07 -38.15
N ASP A 102 22.69 31.83 -37.59
CA ASP A 102 23.98 31.31 -37.12
C ASP A 102 24.29 31.76 -35.68
N PRO A 103 24.49 30.84 -34.72
CA PRO A 103 24.18 29.41 -34.82
C PRO A 103 22.65 29.18 -34.81
N HIS A 104 22.15 28.31 -35.70
CA HIS A 104 20.74 27.89 -35.73
C HIS A 104 20.41 26.96 -34.53
N ILE A 105 21.27 25.98 -34.20
CA ILE A 105 21.11 25.10 -33.04
C ILE A 105 22.29 25.25 -32.08
N GLN A 106 21.99 25.38 -30.80
CA GLN A 106 22.95 25.38 -29.70
C GLN A 106 22.53 24.33 -28.67
N CYS A 107 23.44 23.41 -28.31
CA CYS A 107 23.13 22.35 -27.37
C CYS A 107 24.09 22.31 -26.17
N LEU A 108 23.50 22.07 -25.00
CA LEU A 108 24.16 21.63 -23.78
C LEU A 108 23.69 20.19 -23.53
N ASP A 109 24.61 19.24 -23.66
CA ASP A 109 24.34 17.85 -23.32
C ASP A 109 24.13 17.68 -21.80
N PHE A 110 23.60 16.53 -21.39
CA PHE A 110 23.16 16.27 -20.02
C PHE A 110 24.26 16.50 -18.97
N THR A 111 24.02 17.47 -18.08
CA THR A 111 24.87 17.77 -16.91
C THR A 111 24.07 17.64 -15.61
N THR A 112 24.76 17.34 -14.50
CA THR A 112 24.19 17.40 -13.14
C THR A 112 24.40 18.77 -12.49
N SER A 113 25.17 19.66 -13.13
CA SER A 113 25.53 20.98 -12.61
C SER A 113 24.47 22.02 -12.97
N ILE A 114 23.68 22.44 -11.98
CA ILE A 114 22.68 23.51 -12.15
C ILE A 114 23.36 24.81 -12.63
N SER A 115 24.57 25.10 -12.15
CA SER A 115 25.33 26.29 -12.53
C SER A 115 25.69 26.30 -14.02
N GLU A 116 26.03 25.15 -14.61
CA GLU A 116 26.30 25.03 -16.05
C GLU A 116 25.03 25.30 -16.86
N VAL A 117 23.89 24.72 -16.45
CA VAL A 117 22.59 24.95 -17.09
C VAL A 117 22.22 26.44 -17.06
N VAL A 118 22.34 27.10 -15.91
CA VAL A 118 22.05 28.53 -15.76
C VAL A 118 22.99 29.38 -16.62
N THR A 119 24.27 29.02 -16.71
CA THR A 119 25.25 29.72 -17.53
C THR A 119 24.90 29.62 -19.02
N PHE A 120 24.56 28.41 -19.49
CA PHE A 120 24.16 28.16 -20.87
C PHE A 120 22.84 28.85 -21.23
N LEU A 121 21.85 28.80 -20.35
CA LEU A 121 20.61 29.55 -20.51
C LEU A 121 20.86 31.07 -20.61
N GLY A 122 21.86 31.56 -19.88
CA GLY A 122 22.31 32.95 -19.95
C GLY A 122 22.96 33.33 -21.29
N SER A 123 23.58 32.38 -22.00
CA SER A 123 24.18 32.63 -23.32
C SER A 123 23.17 32.60 -24.47
N LEU A 124 22.01 31.95 -24.32
CA LEU A 124 20.96 31.96 -25.33
C LEU A 124 20.44 33.39 -25.55
N SER A 125 20.26 33.82 -26.80
CA SER A 125 19.74 35.15 -27.12
C SER A 125 18.63 35.06 -28.16
N ALA A 126 17.48 35.66 -27.83
CA ALA A 126 16.30 35.78 -28.68
C ALA A 126 16.58 36.77 -29.83
N ARG A 127 17.18 36.27 -30.90
CA ARG A 127 17.62 37.05 -32.07
C ARG A 127 17.61 36.16 -33.29
N GLY A 128 17.44 36.75 -34.47
CA GLY A 128 17.31 35.97 -35.71
C GLY A 128 15.85 35.82 -36.10
N GLY A 129 15.56 34.78 -36.85
CA GLY A 129 14.27 34.49 -37.48
C GLY A 129 14.28 34.84 -38.96
N GLY A 130 13.70 33.97 -39.77
CA GLY A 130 13.43 34.18 -41.20
C GLY A 130 11.92 34.24 -41.44
N ASP A 131 11.33 33.10 -41.78
CA ASP A 131 9.89 32.92 -41.88
C ASP A 131 9.23 32.60 -40.53
N VAL A 132 7.92 32.36 -40.51
CA VAL A 132 7.18 32.22 -39.24
C VAL A 132 7.40 30.86 -38.57
N PRO A 133 7.42 29.73 -39.30
CA PRO A 133 7.82 28.46 -38.71
C PRO A 133 9.33 28.38 -38.48
N GLU A 134 9.75 27.54 -37.54
CA GLU A 134 11.14 27.44 -37.07
C GLU A 134 11.68 26.00 -37.18
N ASP A 135 13.00 25.80 -37.02
CA ASP A 135 13.67 24.48 -37.06
C ASP A 135 13.42 23.61 -35.79
N VAL A 136 12.15 23.34 -35.52
CA VAL A 136 11.73 22.47 -34.42
C VAL A 136 12.22 21.04 -34.65
N LEU A 137 12.19 20.55 -35.91
CA LEU A 137 12.53 19.16 -36.22
C LEU A 137 14.03 18.91 -36.06
N GLY A 138 14.91 19.83 -36.47
CA GLY A 138 16.34 19.75 -36.21
C GLY A 138 16.67 19.81 -34.72
N ALA A 139 15.92 20.60 -33.94
CA ALA A 139 16.04 20.61 -32.48
C ALA A 139 15.66 19.27 -31.84
N LEU A 140 14.60 18.63 -32.33
CA LEU A 140 14.17 17.30 -31.86
C LEU A 140 15.09 16.18 -32.33
N ASP A 141 15.66 16.27 -33.52
CA ASP A 141 16.68 15.34 -33.99
C ASP A 141 17.95 15.43 -33.14
N THR A 142 18.40 16.65 -32.83
CA THR A 142 19.49 16.88 -31.87
C THR A 142 19.17 16.29 -30.49
N ALA A 143 17.91 16.40 -30.04
CA ALA A 143 17.46 15.79 -28.80
C ALA A 143 17.53 14.26 -28.80
N ILE A 144 17.27 13.59 -29.94
CA ILE A 144 17.38 12.13 -30.09
C ILE A 144 18.82 11.67 -29.85
N PHE A 145 19.81 12.42 -30.36
CA PHE A 145 21.23 12.09 -30.23
C PHE A 145 21.88 12.50 -28.89
N ALA A 146 21.14 13.14 -27.97
CA ALA A 146 21.63 13.49 -26.65
C ALA A 146 21.98 12.24 -25.80
N SER A 147 22.83 12.40 -24.77
CA SER A 147 23.36 11.26 -24.00
C SER A 147 22.39 10.71 -22.94
N TRP A 148 21.20 10.23 -23.35
CA TRP A 148 20.19 9.63 -22.47
C TRP A 148 20.71 8.36 -21.75
N THR A 149 20.59 8.29 -20.42
CA THR A 149 21.06 7.16 -19.61
C THR A 149 20.04 6.70 -18.57
N ASN A 150 19.23 7.61 -18.02
CA ASN A 150 18.27 7.28 -16.98
C ASN A 150 17.00 6.62 -17.58
N GLN A 151 16.28 5.91 -16.73
CA GLN A 151 15.06 5.20 -17.13
C GLN A 151 13.91 6.17 -17.39
N THR A 152 13.84 7.27 -16.63
CA THR A 152 12.85 8.34 -16.82
C THR A 152 13.45 9.43 -17.69
N ARG A 153 12.81 9.69 -18.83
CA ARG A 153 13.29 10.59 -19.88
C ARG A 153 12.15 11.51 -20.27
N CYS A 154 12.40 12.82 -20.24
CA CYS A 154 11.36 13.82 -20.52
C CYS A 154 11.93 14.96 -21.37
N ILE A 155 11.17 15.37 -22.37
CA ILE A 155 11.37 16.60 -23.14
C ILE A 155 10.35 17.64 -22.67
N ILE A 156 10.82 18.84 -22.32
CA ILE A 156 10.00 20.02 -22.13
C ILE A 156 10.30 20.99 -23.27
N HIS A 157 9.35 21.14 -24.19
CA HIS A 157 9.46 22.01 -25.34
C HIS A 157 8.76 23.35 -25.07
N ILE A 158 9.46 24.47 -25.25
CA ILE A 158 8.99 25.84 -25.02
C ILE A 158 9.15 26.62 -26.31
N THR A 159 8.05 27.08 -26.89
CA THR A 159 8.05 27.81 -28.16
C THR A 159 6.80 28.67 -28.36
N ASP A 160 6.94 29.72 -29.15
CA ASP A 160 5.87 30.61 -29.58
C ASP A 160 5.60 30.55 -31.09
N ALA A 161 6.29 29.67 -31.82
CA ALA A 161 6.20 29.46 -33.26
C ALA A 161 6.03 27.96 -33.63
N PRO A 162 5.35 27.63 -34.73
CA PRO A 162 5.18 26.25 -35.17
C PRO A 162 6.42 25.71 -35.91
N ALA A 163 6.45 24.39 -36.15
CA ALA A 163 7.44 23.75 -37.01
C ALA A 163 7.09 23.90 -38.51
N HIS A 164 8.09 23.89 -39.38
CA HIS A 164 7.91 23.85 -40.84
C HIS A 164 7.05 22.68 -41.31
N GLY A 165 6.28 22.93 -42.37
CA GLY A 165 5.43 21.98 -43.06
C GLY A 165 3.94 22.22 -42.78
N ARG A 166 3.17 22.36 -43.86
CA ARG A 166 1.72 22.67 -43.89
C ARG A 166 0.82 21.81 -43.00
N THR A 167 1.29 20.66 -42.54
CA THR A 167 0.54 19.79 -41.61
C THR A 167 0.61 20.25 -40.15
N LEU A 168 1.62 21.07 -39.80
CA LEU A 168 1.97 21.48 -38.44
C LEU A 168 1.54 22.91 -38.09
N HIS A 169 1.07 23.72 -39.04
CA HIS A 169 0.56 25.07 -38.81
C HIS A 169 -0.69 25.37 -39.67
N ASP A 170 -1.35 26.48 -39.36
CA ASP A 170 -2.53 27.00 -40.08
C ASP A 170 -2.21 28.25 -40.93
N LEU A 171 -0.93 28.48 -41.21
CA LEU A 171 -0.45 29.64 -42.01
C LEU A 171 -0.62 29.37 -43.51
N ASP A 172 -0.58 30.44 -44.31
CA ASP A 172 -0.59 30.31 -45.77
C ASP A 172 0.77 29.80 -46.28
N ASP A 173 0.78 29.05 -47.39
CA ASP A 173 1.99 28.41 -47.96
C ASP A 173 3.15 29.40 -48.27
N TYR A 174 2.89 30.70 -48.42
CA TYR A 174 3.94 31.69 -48.67
C TYR A 174 4.61 32.21 -47.39
N GLU A 175 4.03 31.90 -46.22
CA GLU A 175 4.56 32.26 -44.89
C GLU A 175 5.49 31.18 -44.32
N ASP A 176 5.66 30.06 -45.05
CA ASP A 176 6.58 28.97 -44.74
C ASP A 176 7.47 28.68 -45.97
N GLU A 177 8.77 28.94 -45.85
CA GLU A 177 9.76 28.66 -46.91
C GLU A 177 9.85 27.16 -47.22
N TYR A 178 9.48 26.32 -46.25
CA TYR A 178 9.49 24.86 -46.29
C TYR A 178 8.07 24.27 -46.08
N ALA A 179 7.05 24.87 -46.72
CA ALA A 179 5.63 24.50 -46.60
C ALA A 179 5.30 23.03 -46.94
N ASP A 180 6.11 22.37 -47.78
CA ASP A 180 5.88 20.96 -48.11
C ASP A 180 6.34 20.05 -46.96
N PRO A 181 5.53 19.05 -46.55
CA PRO A 181 5.93 18.15 -45.48
C PRO A 181 7.27 17.46 -45.78
N CYS A 182 8.16 17.43 -44.79
CA CYS A 182 9.52 16.88 -44.90
C CYS A 182 10.43 17.57 -45.91
N SER A 183 10.12 18.83 -46.29
CA SER A 183 10.92 19.61 -47.24
C SER A 183 11.98 20.50 -46.57
N GLU A 184 12.01 20.57 -45.25
CA GLU A 184 13.03 21.33 -44.52
C GLU A 184 14.46 20.84 -44.87
N PRO A 185 15.50 21.69 -44.73
CA PRO A 185 16.86 21.42 -45.20
C PRO A 185 17.48 20.07 -44.80
N HIS A 186 17.11 19.48 -43.65
CA HIS A 186 17.57 18.17 -43.19
C HIS A 186 16.69 17.00 -43.66
N GLN A 187 15.57 17.28 -44.35
CA GLN A 187 14.59 16.33 -44.89
C GLN A 187 13.91 15.45 -43.83
N LEU A 188 13.72 15.99 -42.63
CA LEU A 188 13.09 15.33 -41.51
C LEU A 188 11.57 15.36 -41.62
N CYS A 189 10.94 14.21 -41.33
CA CYS A 189 9.50 14.09 -41.18
C CYS A 189 9.12 14.03 -39.70
N TYR A 190 8.18 14.88 -39.25
CA TYR A 190 7.78 14.91 -37.83
C TYR A 190 7.30 13.55 -37.30
N ILE A 191 6.60 12.75 -38.12
CA ILE A 191 6.13 11.42 -37.72
C ILE A 191 7.32 10.51 -37.37
N GLU A 192 8.34 10.47 -38.23
CA GLU A 192 9.52 9.62 -38.04
C GLU A 192 10.33 10.05 -36.81
N VAL A 193 10.52 11.35 -36.63
CA VAL A 193 11.20 11.93 -35.46
C VAL A 193 10.44 11.57 -34.17
N LEU A 194 9.12 11.77 -34.13
CA LEU A 194 8.32 11.44 -32.96
C LEU A 194 8.25 9.93 -32.68
N GLU A 195 8.18 9.09 -33.71
CA GLU A 195 8.23 7.63 -33.55
C GLU A 195 9.56 7.16 -32.94
N GLN A 196 10.68 7.80 -33.28
CA GLN A 196 11.98 7.55 -32.65
C GLN A 196 11.96 7.96 -31.17
N ILE A 197 11.46 9.15 -30.85
CA ILE A 197 11.31 9.65 -29.47
C ILE A 197 10.44 8.70 -28.63
N ILE A 198 9.32 8.24 -29.19
CA ILE A 198 8.42 7.24 -28.58
C ILE A 198 9.15 5.90 -28.40
N GLY A 199 9.90 5.44 -29.39
CA GLY A 199 10.72 4.22 -29.33
C GLY A 199 11.78 4.27 -28.23
N MET A 200 12.31 5.46 -27.93
CA MET A 200 13.22 5.72 -26.81
C MET A 200 12.53 5.84 -25.45
N GLY A 201 11.19 5.81 -25.41
CA GLY A 201 10.41 5.87 -24.18
C GLY A 201 10.42 7.25 -23.50
N ILE A 202 10.49 8.33 -24.30
CA ILE A 202 10.58 9.71 -23.81
C ILE A 202 9.18 10.31 -23.67
N ASP A 203 8.91 10.92 -22.52
CA ASP A 203 7.69 11.70 -22.29
C ASP A 203 7.85 13.11 -22.88
N TYR A 204 6.81 13.66 -23.50
CA TYR A 204 6.87 14.95 -24.19
C TYR A 204 5.85 15.94 -23.63
N THR A 205 6.34 17.10 -23.20
CA THR A 205 5.49 18.20 -22.71
C THR A 205 5.73 19.46 -23.54
N LEU A 206 4.69 19.97 -24.19
CA LEU A 206 4.71 21.24 -24.90
C LEU A 206 4.18 22.37 -23.99
N LEU A 207 5.00 23.38 -23.73
CA LEU A 207 4.63 24.61 -23.04
C LEU A 207 4.26 25.68 -24.08
N ARG A 208 2.96 25.76 -24.36
CA ARG A 208 2.34 26.68 -25.30
C ARG A 208 2.40 28.13 -24.79
N ILE A 209 3.01 29.02 -25.57
CA ILE A 209 3.05 30.47 -25.27
C ILE A 209 1.83 31.19 -25.86
N ASN A 210 1.45 30.82 -27.09
CA ASN A 210 0.33 31.41 -27.82
C ASN A 210 -0.35 30.35 -28.71
N HIS A 211 -1.36 30.74 -29.50
CA HIS A 211 -2.16 29.81 -30.32
C HIS A 211 -1.53 29.37 -31.65
N SER A 212 -0.37 29.92 -32.05
CA SER A 212 0.31 29.57 -33.32
C SER A 212 0.69 28.09 -33.38
N THR A 213 0.98 27.49 -32.22
CA THR A 213 1.42 26.11 -32.08
C THR A 213 0.28 25.11 -31.87
N ASP A 214 -0.98 25.57 -31.85
CA ASP A 214 -2.15 24.71 -31.57
C ASP A 214 -2.23 23.53 -32.56
N ARG A 215 -1.90 23.76 -33.83
CA ARG A 215 -1.90 22.74 -34.89
C ARG A 215 -0.78 21.72 -34.70
N MET A 216 0.44 22.19 -34.40
CA MET A 216 1.59 21.34 -34.10
C MET A 216 1.33 20.46 -32.88
N ALA A 217 0.79 21.04 -31.80
CA ALA A 217 0.43 20.33 -30.58
C ALA A 217 -0.57 19.19 -30.86
N TYR A 218 -1.58 19.45 -31.70
CA TYR A 218 -2.53 18.44 -32.13
C TYR A 218 -1.89 17.33 -32.97
N ALA A 219 -1.03 17.67 -33.93
CA ALA A 219 -0.33 16.68 -34.76
C ALA A 219 0.57 15.77 -33.91
N PHE A 220 1.27 16.34 -32.93
CA PHE A 220 2.13 15.57 -32.02
C PHE A 220 1.30 14.69 -31.09
N TYR A 221 0.18 15.21 -30.59
CA TYR A 221 -0.81 14.45 -29.82
C TYR A 221 -1.31 13.22 -30.57
N GLU A 222 -1.64 13.33 -31.87
CA GLU A 222 -2.15 12.20 -32.65
C GLU A 222 -1.13 11.04 -32.75
N VAL A 223 0.15 11.36 -32.94
CA VAL A 223 1.22 10.35 -33.02
C VAL A 223 1.42 9.65 -31.67
N TYR A 224 1.42 10.41 -30.56
CA TYR A 224 1.54 9.83 -29.22
C TYR A 224 0.29 9.03 -28.81
N ALA A 225 -0.91 9.53 -29.12
CA ALA A 225 -2.18 8.89 -28.79
C ALA A 225 -2.37 7.55 -29.51
N ALA A 226 -1.76 7.38 -30.69
CA ALA A 226 -1.71 6.09 -31.38
C ALA A 226 -0.89 5.04 -30.62
N SER A 227 0.09 5.48 -29.82
CA SER A 227 1.00 4.61 -29.05
C SER A 227 0.60 4.44 -27.58
N SER A 228 -0.06 5.43 -26.98
CA SER A 228 -0.42 5.46 -25.55
C SER A 228 -1.74 6.20 -25.30
N PRO A 229 -2.64 5.65 -24.46
CA PRO A 229 -3.92 6.30 -24.15
C PRO A 229 -3.79 7.51 -23.22
N ASP A 230 -2.64 7.71 -22.56
CA ASP A 230 -2.44 8.71 -21.51
C ASP A 230 -1.87 10.02 -22.08
N CYS A 231 -2.57 10.62 -23.05
CA CYS A 231 -2.17 11.86 -23.71
C CYS A 231 -3.21 12.98 -23.46
N SER A 232 -2.75 14.22 -23.31
CA SER A 232 -3.62 15.37 -23.02
C SER A 232 -3.31 16.60 -23.86
N LEU A 233 -4.36 17.31 -24.25
CA LEU A 233 -4.32 18.57 -25.01
C LEU A 233 -5.10 19.64 -24.23
N LEU A 234 -4.71 20.91 -24.30
CA LEU A 234 -5.40 21.99 -23.60
C LEU A 234 -6.83 22.15 -24.12
N ALA A 235 -7.78 22.38 -23.22
CA ALA A 235 -9.17 22.64 -23.61
C ALA A 235 -9.31 23.93 -24.44
N SER A 236 -8.38 24.86 -24.29
CA SER A 236 -8.28 26.11 -25.06
C SER A 236 -7.55 25.95 -26.41
N ASN A 237 -7.06 24.76 -26.75
CA ASN A 237 -6.49 24.48 -28.07
C ASN A 237 -7.60 24.40 -29.14
N LYS A 238 -7.41 25.09 -30.27
CA LYS A 238 -8.35 25.14 -31.40
C LYS A 238 -8.80 23.76 -31.91
N TYR A 239 -7.96 22.74 -31.76
CA TYR A 239 -8.17 21.37 -32.22
C TYR A 239 -8.67 20.41 -31.14
N TYR A 240 -8.90 20.88 -29.91
CA TYR A 240 -9.33 20.05 -28.79
C TYR A 240 -10.60 19.23 -29.06
N ALA A 241 -11.58 19.81 -29.77
CA ALA A 241 -12.81 19.09 -30.14
C ALA A 241 -12.55 17.89 -31.06
N LYS A 242 -11.57 17.99 -31.97
CA LYS A 242 -11.17 16.90 -32.87
C LYS A 242 -10.45 15.79 -32.09
N ALA A 243 -9.54 16.15 -31.18
CA ALA A 243 -8.86 15.20 -30.30
C ALA A 243 -9.86 14.40 -29.43
N ARG A 244 -10.93 15.04 -28.96
CA ARG A 244 -12.01 14.34 -28.22
C ARG A 244 -12.84 13.41 -29.10
N ALA A 245 -13.07 13.76 -30.36
CA ALA A 245 -13.81 12.90 -31.30
C ALA A 245 -13.04 11.62 -31.64
N HIS A 246 -11.70 11.69 -31.70
CA HIS A 246 -10.82 10.54 -31.91
C HIS A 246 -10.71 9.59 -30.71
N ASN A 247 -11.07 10.02 -29.49
CA ASN A 247 -11.14 9.17 -28.30
C ASN A 247 -12.42 8.33 -28.19
N LEU A 248 -13.33 8.40 -29.19
CA LEU A 248 -14.42 7.44 -29.33
C LEU A 248 -13.89 6.19 -30.07
N PRO A 249 -14.24 4.97 -29.62
CA PRO A 249 -13.67 3.76 -30.19
C PRO A 249 -14.16 3.57 -31.64
N PHE A 250 -13.35 3.93 -32.62
CA PHE A 250 -13.57 3.62 -34.04
C PHE A 250 -12.72 2.41 -34.45
N SER A 251 -13.37 1.45 -35.12
CA SER A 251 -12.80 0.16 -35.50
C SER A 251 -11.59 0.31 -36.42
N LYS A 252 -10.49 -0.38 -36.08
CA LYS A 252 -9.32 -0.57 -36.95
C LYS A 252 -9.74 -1.13 -38.32
N ALA A 253 -9.78 -0.28 -39.33
CA ALA A 253 -9.80 -0.68 -40.73
C ALA A 253 -8.96 0.33 -41.51
N GLY A 254 -7.74 -0.07 -41.88
CA GLY A 254 -6.95 0.65 -42.88
C GLY A 254 -5.57 1.16 -42.44
N PHE A 255 -4.72 0.34 -41.82
CA PHE A 255 -3.27 0.55 -41.90
C PHE A 255 -2.56 -0.82 -41.80
N GLN A 256 -2.00 -1.29 -42.91
CA GLN A 256 -1.15 -2.50 -42.95
C GLN A 256 0.28 -2.11 -42.58
N GLY A 257 0.59 -2.11 -41.29
CA GLY A 257 1.95 -2.01 -40.76
C GLY A 257 2.48 -3.40 -40.37
N ARG A 258 3.67 -3.75 -40.87
CA ARG A 258 4.38 -5.01 -40.63
C ARG A 258 4.57 -5.29 -39.13
N GLU A 259 4.12 -6.45 -38.67
CA GLU A 259 4.47 -7.00 -37.36
C GLU A 259 5.96 -7.39 -37.35
N SER A 260 6.77 -6.64 -36.61
CA SER A 260 8.08 -7.11 -36.13
C SER A 260 7.92 -7.58 -34.69
N ASP A 261 8.07 -8.89 -34.51
CA ASP A 261 8.16 -9.55 -33.20
C ASP A 261 9.39 -9.06 -32.44
N SER A 262 9.18 -8.17 -31.48
CA SER A 262 10.11 -7.96 -30.36
C SER A 262 9.30 -7.79 -29.08
N GLN A 263 9.13 -8.88 -28.36
CA GLN A 263 8.61 -8.91 -26.98
C GLN A 263 9.60 -8.20 -26.04
N GLY A 264 9.47 -6.88 -25.96
CA GLY A 264 9.94 -6.06 -24.86
C GLY A 264 8.76 -5.25 -24.34
N THR A 265 8.53 -5.24 -23.03
CA THR A 265 7.53 -4.42 -22.36
C THR A 265 7.75 -2.94 -22.71
N ARG A 266 7.05 -2.43 -23.74
CA ARG A 266 7.11 -1.02 -24.14
C ARG A 266 6.53 -0.16 -23.00
N ARG A 267 7.30 0.84 -22.54
CA ARG A 267 6.86 1.84 -21.56
C ARG A 267 5.73 2.68 -22.17
N ASN A 268 4.66 2.93 -21.40
CA ASN A 268 3.62 3.88 -21.82
C ASN A 268 4.22 5.29 -21.78
N VAL A 269 4.39 5.90 -22.94
CA VAL A 269 4.86 7.29 -23.12
C VAL A 269 3.69 8.26 -23.01
N LYS A 270 3.96 9.50 -22.60
CA LYS A 270 2.94 10.55 -22.41
C LYS A 270 3.20 11.78 -23.28
N PHE A 271 2.14 12.34 -23.85
CA PHE A 271 2.13 13.70 -24.41
C PHE A 271 1.24 14.63 -23.58
N SER A 272 1.70 15.85 -23.31
CA SER A 272 0.90 16.87 -22.60
C SER A 272 1.14 18.27 -23.15
N GLU A 273 0.06 19.01 -23.38
CA GLU A 273 0.11 20.44 -23.69
C GLU A 273 -0.28 21.27 -22.45
N LEU A 274 0.48 22.33 -22.16
CA LEU A 274 0.28 23.26 -21.03
C LEU A 274 0.53 24.70 -21.47
N GLU A 275 -0.08 25.70 -20.82
CA GLU A 275 0.21 27.13 -21.11
C GLU A 275 1.45 27.62 -20.34
N LEU A 276 2.28 28.46 -20.97
CA LEU A 276 3.36 29.16 -20.29
C LEU A 276 2.77 30.15 -19.28
N GLY A 277 3.05 29.96 -17.99
CA GLY A 277 2.51 30.79 -16.91
C GLY A 277 1.32 30.18 -16.14
N VAL A 278 0.90 28.94 -16.44
CA VAL A 278 0.13 28.16 -15.45
C VAL A 278 0.90 28.13 -14.14
N SER A 279 0.17 28.24 -13.01
CA SER A 279 0.82 28.36 -11.69
C SER A 279 1.97 27.36 -11.57
N TYR A 280 3.11 27.83 -11.09
CA TYR A 280 4.30 27.04 -10.78
C TYR A 280 3.99 25.63 -10.20
N HIS A 281 2.94 25.56 -9.38
CA HIS A 281 2.38 24.35 -8.79
C HIS A 281 1.84 23.30 -9.80
N ALA A 282 1.22 23.71 -10.91
CA ALA A 282 0.66 22.82 -11.92
C ALA A 282 1.74 22.12 -12.74
N LEU A 283 2.81 22.84 -13.08
CA LEU A 283 3.95 22.30 -13.81
C LEU A 283 4.82 21.39 -12.91
N ARG A 284 4.99 21.77 -11.63
CA ARG A 284 5.49 20.91 -10.56
C ARG A 284 4.69 19.61 -10.49
N LYS A 285 3.36 19.70 -10.37
CA LYS A 285 2.50 18.51 -10.32
C LYS A 285 2.71 17.66 -11.55
N LEU A 286 2.74 18.23 -12.77
CA LEU A 286 2.86 17.42 -13.98
C LEU A 286 4.22 16.72 -14.11
N VAL A 287 5.35 17.38 -13.85
CA VAL A 287 6.67 16.72 -13.97
C VAL A 287 6.87 15.71 -12.84
N VAL A 288 6.49 16.06 -11.60
CA VAL A 288 6.53 15.10 -10.47
C VAL A 288 5.57 13.95 -10.72
N GLN A 289 4.34 14.19 -11.20
CA GLN A 289 3.38 13.15 -11.56
C GLN A 289 3.89 12.31 -12.74
N SER A 290 4.45 12.88 -13.80
CA SER A 290 4.98 12.11 -14.92
C SER A 290 6.13 11.21 -14.47
N VAL A 291 7.05 11.73 -13.63
CA VAL A 291 8.14 10.95 -13.06
C VAL A 291 7.61 9.89 -12.08
N THR A 292 6.77 10.25 -11.12
CA THR A 292 6.18 9.29 -10.16
C THR A 292 5.26 8.26 -10.81
N SER A 293 4.43 8.62 -11.79
CA SER A 293 3.59 7.72 -12.58
C SER A 293 4.44 6.75 -13.41
N SER A 294 5.52 7.24 -14.02
CA SER A 294 6.49 6.40 -14.72
C SER A 294 7.20 5.44 -13.79
N VAL A 295 7.50 5.88 -12.57
CA VAL A 295 8.01 5.00 -11.52
C VAL A 295 6.97 4.01 -11.06
N THR A 296 5.72 4.39 -10.77
CA THR A 296 4.68 3.46 -10.31
C THR A 296 4.30 2.43 -11.37
N ASN A 297 4.33 2.80 -12.66
CA ASN A 297 4.09 1.88 -13.78
C ASN A 297 5.28 0.93 -14.03
N SER A 298 6.51 1.39 -13.79
CA SER A 298 7.70 0.52 -13.77
C SER A 298 7.80 -0.30 -12.48
N ALA A 299 7.15 0.17 -11.41
CA ALA A 299 7.12 -0.39 -10.06
C ALA A 299 5.79 -1.09 -9.71
N THR A 300 5.05 -1.58 -10.70
CA THR A 300 4.42 -2.92 -10.60
C THR A 300 5.51 -3.99 -10.54
N PHE A 301 6.48 -3.80 -9.63
CA PHE A 301 7.37 -4.81 -9.12
C PHE A 301 6.50 -5.72 -8.28
N ASN A 302 5.94 -6.73 -8.92
CA ASN A 302 5.65 -7.96 -8.22
C ASN A 302 7.02 -8.57 -7.91
N PRO A 303 7.51 -8.60 -6.65
CA PRO A 303 8.87 -9.05 -6.34
C PRO A 303 9.13 -10.53 -6.69
N TRP A 304 8.13 -11.21 -7.24
CA TRP A 304 8.06 -12.64 -7.49
C TRP A 304 8.20 -13.00 -8.99
N SER A 305 8.40 -12.04 -9.90
CA SER A 305 8.63 -12.33 -11.32
C SER A 305 10.11 -12.50 -11.73
N LEU A 306 11.06 -12.34 -10.81
CA LEU A 306 12.49 -12.54 -11.10
C LEU A 306 12.93 -13.97 -10.79
N SER A 307 12.78 -14.85 -11.78
CA SER A 307 13.67 -16.02 -11.88
C SER A 307 15.04 -15.53 -12.37
N PRO A 308 16.18 -15.93 -11.77
CA PRO A 308 17.49 -15.53 -12.26
C PRO A 308 17.74 -16.17 -13.64
N SER A 309 17.93 -15.33 -14.66
CA SER A 309 18.51 -15.76 -15.93
C SER A 309 20.00 -16.06 -15.72
N HIS A 310 20.34 -17.26 -15.28
CA HIS A 310 21.70 -17.76 -15.42
C HIS A 310 21.88 -18.38 -16.81
N SER A 311 22.60 -17.63 -17.64
CA SER A 311 23.25 -18.13 -18.84
C SER A 311 24.36 -19.12 -18.44
N THR A 312 24.04 -20.41 -18.42
CA THR A 312 25.05 -21.47 -18.56
C THR A 312 24.54 -22.49 -19.58
N SER A 313 25.27 -22.54 -20.69
CA SER A 313 25.13 -23.53 -21.74
C SER A 313 25.34 -24.94 -21.17
N SER A 314 24.27 -25.72 -21.05
CA SER A 314 24.34 -27.18 -21.18
C SER A 314 23.00 -27.73 -21.66
N ARG A 315 22.99 -28.28 -22.86
CA ARG A 315 21.85 -29.00 -23.46
C ARG A 315 21.52 -30.24 -22.63
N THR A 316 20.42 -30.19 -21.88
CA THR A 316 19.63 -31.38 -21.54
C THR A 316 18.15 -31.02 -21.60
N THR A 317 17.45 -31.66 -22.54
CA THR A 317 16.02 -31.52 -22.81
C THR A 317 15.20 -32.09 -21.65
N ALA A 318 14.81 -31.26 -20.70
CA ALA A 318 13.72 -31.53 -19.77
C ALA A 318 12.59 -30.53 -20.05
N ARG A 319 11.56 -31.00 -20.75
CA ARG A 319 10.34 -30.29 -21.08
C ARG A 319 9.62 -29.90 -19.78
N ARG A 320 9.82 -28.65 -19.33
CA ARG A 320 9.07 -28.04 -18.23
C ARG A 320 7.64 -27.79 -18.74
N VAL A 321 6.69 -28.61 -18.27
CA VAL A 321 5.27 -28.39 -18.49
C VAL A 321 4.87 -27.10 -17.75
N PRO A 322 4.18 -26.14 -18.37
CA PRO A 322 3.63 -24.99 -17.64
C PRO A 322 2.65 -25.52 -16.59
N ALA A 323 2.78 -25.06 -15.34
CA ALA A 323 1.77 -25.35 -14.31
C ALA A 323 0.41 -24.93 -14.87
N SER A 324 -0.48 -25.90 -15.03
CA SER A 324 -1.83 -25.67 -15.55
C SER A 324 -2.51 -24.61 -14.70
N ALA A 325 -2.94 -23.52 -15.32
CA ALA A 325 -3.90 -22.59 -14.73
C ALA A 325 -5.22 -23.34 -14.51
N LEU A 326 -5.36 -24.01 -13.37
CA LEU A 326 -6.65 -24.50 -12.89
C LEU A 326 -7.55 -23.27 -12.74
N SER A 327 -8.57 -23.17 -13.59
CA SER A 327 -9.62 -22.18 -13.48
C SER A 327 -10.42 -22.47 -12.21
N VAL A 328 -10.13 -21.74 -11.13
CA VAL A 328 -10.89 -21.84 -9.88
C VAL A 328 -12.24 -21.13 -10.10
N GLU A 329 -13.35 -21.87 -10.01
CA GLU A 329 -14.69 -21.29 -10.05
C GLU A 329 -14.95 -20.44 -8.80
N LEU A 330 -15.35 -19.18 -9.01
CA LEU A 330 -15.65 -18.25 -7.92
C LEU A 330 -17.13 -18.30 -7.54
N GLU A 331 -17.41 -18.18 -6.24
CA GLU A 331 -18.74 -17.99 -5.69
C GLU A 331 -19.25 -16.59 -6.06
N THR A 332 -20.29 -16.54 -6.89
CA THR A 332 -20.92 -15.29 -7.35
C THR A 332 -22.17 -14.93 -6.53
N ALA A 333 -22.73 -15.89 -5.79
CA ALA A 333 -23.88 -15.65 -4.95
C ALA A 333 -23.49 -14.85 -3.68
N PRO A 334 -24.39 -13.99 -3.17
CA PRO A 334 -24.19 -13.32 -1.89
C PRO A 334 -24.07 -14.36 -0.76
N PRO A 335 -23.33 -14.06 0.33
CA PRO A 335 -23.08 -15.03 1.38
C PRO A 335 -24.37 -15.43 2.12
N GLN A 336 -24.56 -16.73 2.32
CA GLN A 336 -25.74 -17.30 2.98
C GLN A 336 -25.37 -17.84 4.37
N TRP A 337 -25.00 -16.94 5.27
CA TRP A 337 -24.40 -17.26 6.57
C TRP A 337 -25.21 -18.20 7.46
N ASP A 338 -26.54 -18.14 7.35
CA ASP A 338 -27.46 -18.87 8.22
C ASP A 338 -28.15 -20.05 7.51
N THR A 339 -27.80 -20.34 6.24
CA THR A 339 -28.31 -21.50 5.50
C THR A 339 -27.57 -22.77 5.94
N PRO A 340 -28.26 -23.79 6.50
CA PRO A 340 -27.62 -25.03 6.93
C PRO A 340 -26.89 -25.73 5.78
N GLY A 341 -25.67 -26.19 6.04
CA GLY A 341 -24.85 -26.90 5.04
C GLY A 341 -24.22 -26.03 3.96
N TRP A 342 -24.45 -24.71 3.95
CA TRP A 342 -23.82 -23.81 2.97
C TRP A 342 -22.30 -23.69 3.19
N LEU A 343 -21.86 -23.59 4.45
CA LEU A 343 -20.46 -23.80 4.84
C LEU A 343 -20.22 -25.32 4.91
N ASN A 344 -19.79 -25.90 3.80
CA ASN A 344 -19.83 -27.34 3.53
C ASN A 344 -18.53 -28.08 3.87
N GLU A 345 -17.47 -27.39 4.30
CA GLU A 345 -16.20 -28.01 4.71
C GLU A 345 -15.88 -27.65 6.17
N GLU A 346 -15.88 -28.63 7.07
CA GLU A 346 -15.48 -28.45 8.48
C GLU A 346 -14.04 -28.94 8.68
N ILE A 347 -13.19 -28.09 9.23
CA ILE A 347 -11.75 -28.37 9.39
C ILE A 347 -11.29 -27.96 10.77
N LYS A 348 -10.43 -28.79 11.36
CA LYS A 348 -9.71 -28.47 12.60
C LYS A 348 -8.32 -27.97 12.27
N PHE A 349 -7.96 -26.85 12.88
CA PHE A 349 -6.67 -26.21 12.68
C PHE A 349 -5.94 -26.04 14.01
N ALA A 350 -4.62 -26.11 13.97
CA ALA A 350 -3.78 -25.47 14.97
C ALA A 350 -3.71 -23.99 14.60
N ALA A 351 -4.28 -23.13 15.43
CA ALA A 351 -4.32 -21.69 15.22
C ALA A 351 -3.29 -20.98 16.10
N PHE A 352 -2.62 -19.98 15.53
CA PHE A 352 -1.68 -19.10 16.19
C PHE A 352 -2.17 -17.67 16.10
N SER A 353 -2.21 -16.97 17.22
CA SER A 353 -2.61 -15.56 17.31
C SER A 353 -1.73 -14.81 18.30
N PRO A 354 -1.66 -13.47 18.23
CA PRO A 354 -0.92 -12.70 19.21
C PRO A 354 -1.64 -12.74 20.57
N LYS A 355 -0.90 -13.09 21.61
CA LYS A 355 -1.30 -13.06 23.01
C LYS A 355 -1.27 -11.61 23.51
N VAL A 356 -2.14 -10.77 22.98
CA VAL A 356 -2.26 -9.38 23.47
C VAL A 356 -2.95 -9.42 24.82
N LEU A 357 -2.16 -9.44 25.89
CA LEU A 357 -2.59 -9.31 27.28
C LEU A 357 -2.22 -7.92 27.76
N ALA A 358 -3.27 -7.16 28.12
CA ALA A 358 -3.24 -5.86 28.81
C ALA A 358 -2.63 -4.70 28.02
N HIS A 359 -3.44 -3.65 27.85
CA HIS A 359 -3.05 -2.29 27.46
C HIS A 359 -2.12 -1.70 28.52
N ASP A 360 -0.88 -2.19 28.59
CA ASP A 360 0.14 -1.66 29.48
C ASP A 360 0.73 -0.36 28.90
N ARG A 361 1.36 0.42 29.78
CA ARG A 361 1.84 1.78 29.51
C ARG A 361 2.98 1.88 28.50
N SER A 362 3.67 0.78 28.23
CA SER A 362 4.84 0.72 27.36
C SER A 362 4.71 -0.39 26.31
N MET A 363 3.48 -0.86 26.04
CA MET A 363 3.24 -1.93 25.07
C MET A 363 3.87 -1.59 23.71
N LEU A 364 3.55 -0.43 23.13
CA LEU A 364 4.08 -0.07 21.81
C LEU A 364 5.61 0.00 21.81
N GLU A 365 6.21 0.54 22.88
CA GLU A 365 7.67 0.61 23.05
C GLU A 365 8.29 -0.79 23.13
N HIS A 366 7.70 -1.68 23.94
CA HIS A 366 8.13 -3.07 24.02
C HIS A 366 7.99 -3.80 22.68
N LEU A 367 6.89 -3.57 21.94
CA LEU A 367 6.71 -4.19 20.63
C LEU A 367 7.77 -3.69 19.63
N MET A 368 8.02 -2.37 19.58
CA MET A 368 9.02 -1.79 18.67
C MET A 368 10.45 -2.26 18.97
N ASP A 369 10.80 -2.56 20.23
CA ASP A 369 12.13 -2.99 20.64
C ASP A 369 12.54 -4.36 20.06
N SER A 370 11.60 -5.30 20.00
CA SER A 370 11.87 -6.62 19.42
C SER A 370 10.58 -7.32 19.00
N SER A 371 10.60 -7.96 17.83
CA SER A 371 9.46 -8.77 17.36
C SER A 371 9.16 -9.97 18.27
N VAL A 372 10.14 -10.44 19.07
CA VAL A 372 9.95 -11.50 20.08
C VAL A 372 8.98 -11.06 21.19
N ASN A 373 8.83 -9.76 21.41
CA ASN A 373 7.89 -9.21 22.39
C ASN A 373 6.43 -9.36 21.94
N ILE A 374 6.19 -9.65 20.65
CA ILE A 374 4.87 -10.08 20.15
C ILE A 374 4.66 -11.55 20.54
N ARG A 375 4.25 -11.76 21.79
CA ARG A 375 4.00 -13.11 22.32
C ARG A 375 2.85 -13.77 21.57
N LEU A 376 3.03 -15.04 21.20
CA LEU A 376 2.01 -15.84 20.54
C LEU A 376 1.29 -16.75 21.52
N GLN A 377 0.06 -17.14 21.16
CA GLN A 377 -0.72 -18.20 21.80
C GLN A 377 -1.18 -19.19 20.73
N SER A 378 -1.42 -20.44 21.15
CA SER A 378 -1.93 -21.50 20.29
C SER A 378 -3.29 -22.00 20.78
N THR A 379 -4.22 -22.24 19.86
CA THR A 379 -5.60 -22.69 20.09
C THR A 379 -6.02 -23.64 18.98
N ASP A 380 -6.99 -24.53 19.21
CA ASP A 380 -7.48 -25.45 18.17
C ASP A 380 -8.94 -25.17 17.79
N PRO A 381 -9.22 -24.08 17.03
CA PRO A 381 -10.58 -23.77 16.62
C PRO A 381 -11.07 -24.76 15.56
N THR A 382 -12.35 -25.10 15.65
CA THR A 382 -13.08 -25.74 14.54
C THR A 382 -13.69 -24.65 13.67
N VAL A 383 -13.39 -24.67 12.38
CA VAL A 383 -13.90 -23.68 11.42
C VAL A 383 -14.64 -24.40 10.30
N SER A 384 -15.87 -23.96 10.05
CA SER A 384 -16.64 -24.35 8.87
C SER A 384 -16.40 -23.32 7.78
N LYS A 385 -15.99 -23.74 6.59
CA LYS A 385 -15.74 -22.87 5.44
C LYS A 385 -16.54 -23.29 4.21
N ARG A 386 -16.68 -22.35 3.28
CA ARG A 386 -17.16 -22.59 1.92
C ARG A 386 -16.02 -23.17 1.07
N ASP A 387 -16.28 -24.27 0.39
CA ASP A 387 -15.33 -24.89 -0.56
C ASP A 387 -15.00 -23.97 -1.74
N ARG A 388 -15.99 -23.25 -2.27
CA ARG A 388 -15.84 -22.28 -3.36
C ARG A 388 -15.38 -20.92 -2.83
N PRO A 389 -14.22 -20.42 -3.25
CA PRO A 389 -13.77 -19.08 -2.88
C PRO A 389 -14.63 -18.03 -3.58
N PHE A 390 -14.89 -16.90 -2.93
CA PHE A 390 -15.67 -15.79 -3.51
C PHE A 390 -14.78 -14.73 -4.17
N SER A 391 -13.48 -14.76 -3.90
CA SER A 391 -12.52 -13.82 -4.48
C SER A 391 -11.16 -14.47 -4.68
N LYS A 392 -10.47 -14.04 -5.74
CA LYS A 392 -9.10 -14.43 -6.08
C LYS A 392 -8.26 -13.16 -6.22
N GLY A 393 -7.33 -12.95 -5.29
CA GLY A 393 -6.28 -11.96 -5.42
C GLY A 393 -5.08 -12.52 -6.21
N ALA A 394 -4.03 -11.71 -6.35
CA ALA A 394 -2.81 -12.12 -7.06
C ALA A 394 -2.14 -13.37 -6.44
N MET A 395 -2.22 -13.52 -5.11
CA MET A 395 -1.50 -14.58 -4.39
C MET A 395 -2.40 -15.49 -3.53
N ARG A 396 -3.65 -15.10 -3.28
CA ARG A 396 -4.52 -15.77 -2.31
C ARG A 396 -5.95 -15.93 -2.84
N LEU A 397 -6.59 -17.02 -2.46
CA LEU A 397 -8.03 -17.23 -2.61
C LEU A 397 -8.71 -16.92 -1.27
N ALA A 398 -9.88 -16.27 -1.32
CA ALA A 398 -10.67 -15.95 -0.14
C ALA A 398 -11.98 -16.75 -0.14
N SER A 399 -12.24 -17.47 0.94
CA SER A 399 -13.46 -18.26 1.16
C SER A 399 -14.19 -17.79 2.41
N TYR A 400 -15.52 -17.81 2.37
CA TYR A 400 -16.36 -17.52 3.54
C TYR A 400 -16.17 -18.60 4.61
N ALA A 401 -16.15 -18.19 5.88
CA ALA A 401 -15.94 -19.08 7.01
C ALA A 401 -16.69 -18.62 8.27
N ARG A 402 -16.88 -19.54 9.22
CA ARG A 402 -17.46 -19.31 10.54
C ARG A 402 -16.81 -20.25 11.55
N SER A 403 -16.58 -19.79 12.78
CA SER A 403 -16.17 -20.74 13.85
C SER A 403 -17.38 -21.58 14.27
N GLY A 404 -17.14 -22.79 14.79
CA GLY A 404 -18.21 -23.71 15.19
C GLY A 404 -19.08 -23.25 16.37
N VAL A 405 -18.82 -22.07 16.95
CA VAL A 405 -19.51 -21.57 18.16
C VAL A 405 -19.81 -20.08 18.07
N SER A 406 -18.98 -19.28 17.39
CA SER A 406 -19.23 -17.86 17.17
C SER A 406 -20.06 -17.62 15.92
N ARG A 407 -21.03 -16.70 16.01
CA ARG A 407 -21.75 -16.18 14.85
C ARG A 407 -20.90 -15.25 13.96
N ALA A 408 -19.63 -15.04 14.28
CA ALA A 408 -18.73 -14.16 13.54
C ALA A 408 -18.59 -14.60 12.08
N GLU A 409 -18.80 -13.65 11.17
CA GLU A 409 -18.57 -13.80 9.74
C GLU A 409 -17.06 -13.65 9.52
N LEU A 410 -16.43 -14.71 9.03
CA LEU A 410 -14.98 -14.79 8.86
C LEU A 410 -14.64 -15.07 7.40
N VAL A 411 -13.37 -14.86 7.06
CA VAL A 411 -12.76 -15.20 5.78
C VAL A 411 -11.54 -16.05 6.05
N ILE A 412 -11.44 -17.16 5.33
CA ILE A 412 -10.20 -17.92 5.22
C ILE A 412 -9.50 -17.52 3.92
N LYS A 413 -8.24 -17.15 4.01
CA LYS A 413 -7.36 -16.92 2.86
C LYS A 413 -6.36 -18.07 2.73
N THR A 414 -6.31 -18.69 1.56
CA THR A 414 -5.35 -19.75 1.20
C THR A 414 -4.42 -19.27 0.09
N TYR A 415 -3.12 -19.55 0.20
CA TYR A 415 -2.17 -19.21 -0.87
C TYR A 415 -2.39 -20.08 -2.12
N VAL A 416 -2.24 -19.44 -3.29
CA VAL A 416 -2.26 -20.12 -4.59
C VAL A 416 -0.89 -20.71 -4.92
N ASP A 417 0.18 -20.13 -4.37
CA ASP A 417 1.58 -20.56 -4.55
C ASP A 417 2.07 -21.38 -3.33
N GLU A 418 2.74 -22.50 -3.59
CA GLU A 418 3.26 -23.45 -2.60
C GLU A 418 4.51 -22.91 -1.84
N GLY A 419 5.08 -21.77 -2.27
CA GLY A 419 6.29 -21.20 -1.68
C GLY A 419 6.16 -20.54 -0.30
N LYS A 420 4.94 -20.17 0.14
CA LYS A 420 4.70 -19.47 1.42
C LYS A 420 4.51 -20.46 2.57
N THR A 421 5.33 -20.29 3.62
CA THR A 421 5.27 -21.12 4.84
C THR A 421 4.49 -20.43 5.96
N LEU A 422 4.12 -21.20 7.00
CA LEU A 422 3.49 -20.67 8.22
C LEU A 422 4.28 -19.50 8.84
N LEU A 423 5.62 -19.53 8.78
CA LEU A 423 6.46 -18.46 9.31
C LEU A 423 6.29 -17.12 8.59
N HIS A 424 5.97 -17.13 7.28
CA HIS A 424 5.67 -15.89 6.56
C HIS A 424 4.36 -15.28 7.08
N LEU A 425 3.34 -16.12 7.29
CA LEU A 425 2.07 -15.68 7.86
C LEU A 425 2.23 -15.15 9.29
N VAL A 426 3.10 -15.77 10.08
CA VAL A 426 3.39 -15.32 11.44
C VAL A 426 4.08 -13.96 11.45
N ASP A 427 5.06 -13.74 10.56
CA ASP A 427 5.72 -12.43 10.44
C ASP A 427 4.69 -11.36 9.98
N ASP A 428 3.84 -11.66 8.99
CA ASP A 428 2.76 -10.76 8.52
C ASP A 428 1.76 -10.44 9.66
N MET A 429 1.36 -11.44 10.44
CA MET A 429 0.49 -11.28 11.62
C MET A 429 1.14 -10.40 12.69
N CYS A 430 2.43 -10.57 12.95
CA CYS A 430 3.19 -9.76 13.89
C CYS A 430 3.27 -8.30 13.42
N ALA A 431 3.51 -8.05 12.13
CA ALA A 431 3.47 -6.70 11.57
C ALA A 431 2.09 -6.04 11.75
N GLN A 432 0.99 -6.77 11.49
CA GLN A 432 -0.37 -6.29 11.72
C GLN A 432 -0.63 -5.98 13.21
N ALA A 433 -0.12 -6.80 14.13
CA ALA A 433 -0.25 -6.57 15.56
C ALA A 433 0.47 -5.28 16.00
N LEU A 434 1.65 -5.00 15.45
CA LEU A 434 2.37 -3.75 15.67
C LEU A 434 1.59 -2.55 15.09
N CYS A 435 1.07 -2.66 13.87
CA CYS A 435 0.22 -1.62 13.27
C CYS A 435 -1.00 -1.31 14.14
N LYS A 436 -1.61 -2.35 14.71
CA LYS A 436 -2.73 -2.20 15.63
C LYS A 436 -2.34 -1.48 16.93
N ALA A 437 -1.16 -1.75 17.46
CA ALA A 437 -0.64 -1.04 18.63
C ALA A 437 -0.42 0.46 18.34
N PHE A 438 0.12 0.80 17.17
CA PHE A 438 0.18 2.20 16.71
C PHE A 438 -1.22 2.82 16.61
N ALA A 439 -2.19 2.10 16.05
CA ALA A 439 -3.56 2.60 15.90
C ALA A 439 -4.25 2.88 17.23
N LEU A 440 -3.96 2.11 18.29
CA LEU A 440 -4.47 2.38 19.63
C LEU A 440 -4.01 3.75 20.16
N GLU A 441 -2.73 4.07 20.05
CA GLU A 441 -2.20 5.38 20.47
C GLU A 441 -2.69 6.50 19.54
N PHE A 442 -2.68 6.27 18.22
CA PHE A 442 -3.16 7.23 17.22
C PHE A 442 -4.62 7.65 17.49
N ASN A 443 -5.51 6.67 17.63
CA ASN A 443 -6.93 6.92 17.83
C ASN A 443 -7.21 7.62 19.16
N ALA A 444 -6.38 7.40 20.18
CA ALA A 444 -6.59 7.98 21.50
C ALA A 444 -6.34 9.50 21.52
N MET A 445 -5.58 10.01 20.56
CA MET A 445 -5.28 11.44 20.42
C MET A 445 -6.25 12.18 19.51
N LEU A 446 -7.16 11.46 18.83
CA LEU A 446 -7.97 12.01 17.75
C LEU A 446 -9.48 11.82 17.97
N PRO A 447 -10.31 12.68 17.35
CA PRO A 447 -11.75 12.45 17.22
C PRO A 447 -12.10 11.13 16.52
N GLU A 448 -13.31 10.61 16.78
CA GLU A 448 -13.73 9.29 16.28
C GLU A 448 -13.82 9.20 14.75
N GLN A 449 -14.03 10.32 14.05
CA GLN A 449 -14.08 10.35 12.59
C GLN A 449 -12.76 9.95 11.92
N TYR A 450 -11.63 10.12 12.61
CA TYR A 450 -10.29 9.77 12.13
C TYR A 450 -9.80 8.41 12.65
N SER A 451 -10.63 7.67 13.41
CA SER A 451 -10.18 6.42 14.00
C SER A 451 -9.88 5.36 12.94
N LEU A 452 -8.78 4.64 13.06
CA LEU A 452 -8.40 3.51 12.21
C LEU A 452 -8.31 2.21 13.02
N ASP A 453 -8.61 1.07 12.41
CA ASP A 453 -8.47 -0.25 13.03
C ASP A 453 -7.79 -1.21 12.05
N PHE A 454 -6.87 -2.03 12.53
CA PHE A 454 -6.16 -3.01 11.71
C PHE A 454 -6.65 -4.41 12.04
N ILE A 455 -6.99 -5.17 11.00
CA ILE A 455 -7.20 -6.60 11.14
C ILE A 455 -5.87 -7.27 11.49
N VAL A 456 -5.91 -8.10 12.52
CA VAL A 456 -4.79 -8.97 12.90
C VAL A 456 -5.24 -10.39 12.61
N VAL A 457 -4.62 -11.01 11.61
CA VAL A 457 -4.98 -12.35 11.17
C VAL A 457 -4.66 -13.39 12.25
N THR A 458 -5.39 -14.50 12.22
CA THR A 458 -5.01 -15.71 12.96
C THR A 458 -4.41 -16.70 11.96
N CYS A 459 -3.17 -17.13 12.18
CA CYS A 459 -2.49 -18.09 11.31
C CYS A 459 -3.00 -19.50 11.61
N LEU A 460 -3.35 -20.27 10.59
CA LEU A 460 -3.87 -21.62 10.70
C LEU A 460 -2.91 -22.60 10.05
N GLU A 461 -2.67 -23.70 10.74
CA GLU A 461 -1.95 -24.87 10.24
C GLU A 461 -2.88 -26.09 10.34
N ARG A 462 -3.05 -26.81 9.22
CA ARG A 462 -3.92 -28.01 9.19
C ARG A 462 -3.28 -29.11 10.02
N VAL A 463 -4.06 -29.70 10.94
CA VAL A 463 -3.62 -30.85 11.76
C VAL A 463 -3.90 -32.14 10.99
N SER A 464 -2.91 -33.00 10.79
CA SER A 464 -3.12 -34.33 10.18
C SER A 464 -3.79 -35.28 11.17
N GLU A 465 -4.80 -36.04 10.72
CA GLU A 465 -5.54 -36.97 11.59
C GLU A 465 -4.73 -38.21 12.02
N THR A 466 -3.58 -38.47 11.38
CA THR A 466 -2.77 -39.68 11.59
C THR A 466 -1.51 -39.48 12.44
N GLY A 467 -1.18 -38.25 12.88
CA GLY A 467 -0.01 -37.98 13.73
C GLY A 467 1.35 -38.32 13.11
N ALA A 468 1.39 -38.76 11.85
CA ALA A 468 2.60 -38.94 11.06
C ALA A 468 2.91 -37.65 10.30
N GLY A 469 4.19 -37.27 10.32
CA GLY A 469 4.66 -35.95 9.90
C GLY A 469 4.36 -35.57 8.45
N VAL A 470 4.08 -34.27 8.30
CA VAL A 470 4.31 -33.39 7.14
C VAL A 470 4.04 -34.01 5.77
N ASP A 471 2.76 -34.12 5.41
CA ASP A 471 2.35 -33.91 4.01
C ASP A 471 2.13 -32.40 3.84
N GLY A 472 2.65 -31.80 2.76
CA GLY A 472 2.87 -30.35 2.58
C GLY A 472 1.84 -29.47 3.29
N SER A 473 2.22 -28.92 4.45
CA SER A 473 1.30 -28.24 5.38
C SER A 473 0.64 -27.03 4.74
N GLN A 474 -0.60 -27.17 4.29
CA GLN A 474 -1.38 -26.06 3.76
C GLN A 474 -1.64 -25.06 4.89
N CYS A 475 -0.90 -23.94 4.88
CA CYS A 475 -1.08 -22.85 5.82
C CYS A 475 -2.17 -21.88 5.31
N MET A 476 -2.97 -21.37 6.23
CA MET A 476 -4.08 -20.46 5.92
C MET A 476 -4.08 -19.29 6.89
N SER A 477 -4.80 -18.23 6.56
CA SER A 477 -5.08 -17.13 7.49
C SER A 477 -6.58 -16.98 7.67
N LEU A 478 -6.97 -16.64 8.89
CA LEU A 478 -8.36 -16.40 9.29
C LEU A 478 -8.50 -14.95 9.74
N GLU A 479 -9.47 -14.25 9.16
CA GLU A 479 -9.73 -12.84 9.45
C GLU A 479 -11.24 -12.54 9.48
N PRO A 480 -11.68 -11.44 10.12
CA PRO A 480 -13.08 -11.01 10.04
C PRO A 480 -13.48 -10.63 8.62
N TRP A 481 -14.69 -11.01 8.21
CA TRP A 481 -15.27 -10.51 6.97
C TRP A 481 -15.65 -9.03 7.11
N ILE A 482 -15.21 -8.21 6.14
CA ILE A 482 -15.52 -6.78 6.08
C ILE A 482 -16.41 -6.50 4.87
N LYS A 483 -17.61 -5.96 5.13
CA LYS A 483 -18.57 -5.59 4.09
C LYS A 483 -18.37 -4.13 3.69
N GLY A 484 -18.15 -3.89 2.41
CA GLY A 484 -18.14 -2.55 1.82
C GLY A 484 -17.20 -2.47 0.63
N GLU A 485 -16.99 -1.24 0.15
CA GLU A 485 -16.07 -0.95 -0.94
C GLU A 485 -14.64 -0.95 -0.42
N TYR A 486 -13.77 -1.67 -1.14
CA TYR A 486 -12.36 -1.76 -0.82
C TYR A 486 -11.62 -0.57 -1.43
N VAL A 487 -10.92 0.20 -0.59
CA VAL A 487 -10.17 1.39 -0.99
C VAL A 487 -8.72 1.22 -0.56
N LYS A 488 -7.80 1.51 -1.47
CA LYS A 488 -6.38 1.69 -1.18
C LYS A 488 -6.11 3.19 -1.05
N TYR A 489 -5.60 3.63 0.11
CA TYR A 489 -5.40 5.04 0.44
C TYR A 489 -3.98 5.51 0.11
N ASN A 490 -2.99 4.65 0.31
CA ASN A 490 -1.62 4.84 -0.17
C ASN A 490 -0.96 3.49 -0.47
N SER A 491 0.20 3.53 -1.11
CA SER A 491 1.04 2.35 -1.36
C SER A 491 2.35 2.41 -0.56
N ASN A 492 3.15 1.35 -0.66
CA ASN A 492 4.53 1.34 -0.18
C ASN A 492 5.55 1.97 -1.15
N ASN A 493 5.12 2.43 -2.34
CA ASN A 493 5.98 3.05 -3.36
C ASN A 493 5.57 4.51 -3.68
N GLY A 494 4.92 5.19 -2.74
CA GLY A 494 4.67 6.63 -2.80
C GLY A 494 3.37 7.04 -3.50
N TRP A 495 2.58 6.10 -4.02
CA TRP A 495 1.26 6.40 -4.57
C TRP A 495 0.28 6.81 -3.47
N VAL A 496 -0.52 7.84 -3.73
CA VAL A 496 -1.55 8.39 -2.84
C VAL A 496 -2.87 8.44 -3.60
N ASN A 497 -3.95 8.00 -2.97
CA ASN A 497 -5.28 8.10 -3.56
C ASN A 497 -5.77 9.56 -3.51
N GLU A 498 -5.98 10.17 -4.69
CA GLU A 498 -6.46 11.55 -4.84
C GLU A 498 -7.97 11.65 -5.14
N ASP A 499 -8.71 10.54 -5.20
CA ASP A 499 -10.14 10.54 -5.60
C ASP A 499 -11.02 11.33 -4.61
N ASN A 500 -10.67 11.30 -3.32
CA ASN A 500 -11.39 12.02 -2.27
C ASN A 500 -10.44 12.42 -1.11
N PRO A 501 -9.65 13.49 -1.29
CA PRO A 501 -8.63 13.90 -0.33
C PRO A 501 -9.22 14.47 0.97
N ASP A 502 -10.45 14.99 0.92
CA ASP A 502 -11.17 15.54 2.07
C ASP A 502 -11.85 14.47 2.93
N ASN A 503 -11.86 13.21 2.48
CA ASN A 503 -12.38 12.10 3.26
C ASN A 503 -11.58 11.95 4.57
N PRO A 504 -12.24 11.93 5.76
CA PRO A 504 -11.55 11.81 7.04
C PRO A 504 -10.65 10.57 7.15
N ILE A 505 -11.03 9.46 6.52
CA ILE A 505 -10.24 8.24 6.52
C ILE A 505 -9.01 8.39 5.61
N SER A 506 -9.14 9.02 4.44
CA SER A 506 -8.00 9.33 3.58
C SER A 506 -6.98 10.22 4.30
N GLN A 507 -7.45 11.27 4.98
CA GLN A 507 -6.59 12.15 5.79
C GLN A 507 -5.93 11.39 6.95
N ALA A 508 -6.71 10.58 7.67
CA ALA A 508 -6.20 9.77 8.76
C ALA A 508 -5.17 8.75 8.29
N ALA A 509 -5.34 8.13 7.13
CA ALA A 509 -4.40 7.18 6.55
C ALA A 509 -3.03 7.83 6.30
N GLN A 510 -2.97 8.99 5.61
CA GLN A 510 -1.70 9.67 5.37
C GLN A 510 -1.04 10.13 6.67
N ALA A 511 -1.84 10.67 7.59
CA ALA A 511 -1.35 11.09 8.90
C ALA A 511 -0.89 9.93 9.77
N PHE A 512 -1.49 8.74 9.63
CA PHE A 512 -1.09 7.53 10.34
C PHE A 512 0.28 7.05 9.90
N SER A 513 0.54 6.97 8.59
CA SER A 513 1.87 6.65 8.06
C SER A 513 2.94 7.61 8.60
N HIS A 514 2.69 8.93 8.55
CA HIS A 514 3.59 9.94 9.12
C HIS A 514 3.75 9.81 10.65
N PHE A 515 2.64 9.59 11.37
CA PHE A 515 2.64 9.39 12.82
C PHE A 515 3.51 8.19 13.22
N THR A 516 3.42 7.05 12.52
CA THR A 516 4.22 5.87 12.87
C THR A 516 5.72 6.14 12.73
N PHE A 517 6.14 6.91 11.71
CA PHE A 517 7.52 7.37 11.56
C PHE A 517 7.96 8.28 12.69
N GLU A 518 7.15 9.29 13.03
CA GLU A 518 7.44 10.23 14.12
C GLU A 518 7.51 9.51 15.47
N ARG A 519 6.51 8.67 15.77
CA ARG A 519 6.32 7.99 17.06
C ARG A 519 7.41 6.95 17.32
N SER A 520 7.92 6.31 16.27
CA SER A 520 9.01 5.34 16.33
C SER A 520 10.40 5.98 16.28
N LYS A 521 10.49 7.32 16.15
CA LYS A 521 11.74 8.07 15.95
C LYS A 521 12.51 7.60 14.71
N GLY A 522 11.79 7.33 13.63
CA GLY A 522 12.35 6.94 12.33
C GLY A 522 12.73 5.46 12.19
N ASN A 523 12.36 4.60 13.15
CA ASN A 523 12.62 3.17 13.06
C ASN A 523 11.58 2.42 12.23
N PHE A 524 10.33 2.87 12.25
CA PHE A 524 9.21 2.20 11.58
C PHE A 524 8.33 3.19 10.82
N MET A 525 7.80 2.79 9.68
CA MET A 525 6.71 3.50 9.00
C MET A 525 5.73 2.48 8.43
N VAL A 526 4.43 2.69 8.67
CA VAL A 526 3.38 1.83 8.12
C VAL A 526 2.84 2.46 6.84
N THR A 527 2.88 1.72 5.74
CA THR A 527 2.43 2.11 4.39
C THR A 527 1.48 1.06 3.83
N ASP A 528 1.05 1.21 2.58
CA ASP A 528 0.11 0.29 1.92
C ASP A 528 -1.22 0.19 2.68
N LEU A 529 -1.74 1.35 3.11
CA LEU A 529 -2.96 1.42 3.89
C LEU A 529 -4.17 1.20 2.98
N GLN A 530 -4.88 0.10 3.22
CA GLN A 530 -6.00 -0.34 2.39
C GLN A 530 -7.03 -1.14 3.20
N GLY A 531 -8.29 -1.08 2.80
CA GLY A 531 -9.38 -1.78 3.48
C GLY A 531 -10.74 -1.19 3.19
N VAL A 532 -11.67 -1.33 4.13
CA VAL A 532 -13.07 -0.87 3.99
C VAL A 532 -13.35 0.18 5.05
N GLY A 533 -13.49 1.44 4.61
CA GLY A 533 -13.62 2.59 5.51
C GLY A 533 -12.48 2.60 6.52
N ARG A 534 -12.82 2.64 7.82
CA ARG A 534 -11.84 2.68 8.92
C ARG A 534 -11.14 1.36 9.24
N VAL A 535 -11.58 0.24 8.66
CA VAL A 535 -11.02 -1.09 8.97
C VAL A 535 -10.04 -1.47 7.86
N LEU A 536 -8.76 -1.49 8.21
CA LEU A 536 -7.63 -1.71 7.31
C LEU A 536 -7.08 -3.13 7.45
N THR A 537 -6.47 -3.64 6.39
CA THR A 537 -5.86 -4.97 6.33
C THR A 537 -4.64 -4.98 5.41
N ASP A 538 -3.81 -6.01 5.56
CA ASP A 538 -2.61 -6.25 4.75
C ASP A 538 -1.68 -4.99 4.59
N PRO A 539 -1.29 -4.29 5.69
CA PRO A 539 -0.38 -3.15 5.60
C PRO A 539 1.07 -3.59 5.36
N ALA A 540 1.90 -2.69 4.81
CA ALA A 540 3.34 -2.88 4.67
C ALA A 540 4.10 -2.13 5.77
N LEU A 541 5.02 -2.83 6.47
CA LEU A 541 5.87 -2.26 7.50
C LEU A 541 7.26 -1.95 6.93
N GLN A 542 7.61 -0.67 6.87
CA GLN A 542 8.94 -0.19 6.49
C GLN A 542 9.82 -0.09 7.73
N THR A 543 11.01 -0.70 7.72
CA THR A 543 11.99 -0.61 8.80
C THR A 543 13.42 -0.78 8.28
N LEU A 544 14.36 -0.05 8.89
CA LEU A 544 15.79 -0.19 8.63
C LEU A 544 16.36 -1.48 9.25
N ASP A 545 15.73 -1.98 10.31
CA ASP A 545 16.09 -3.24 10.94
C ASP A 545 15.52 -4.41 10.14
N ARG A 546 16.32 -4.94 9.22
CA ARG A 546 15.96 -6.10 8.40
C ARG A 546 15.79 -7.38 9.23
N GLU A 547 16.32 -7.43 10.45
CA GLU A 547 16.21 -8.61 11.31
C GLU A 547 14.89 -8.67 12.10
N TYR A 548 14.20 -7.53 12.24
CA TYR A 548 12.98 -7.41 13.04
C TYR A 548 11.89 -8.39 12.59
N LEU A 549 11.52 -8.37 11.31
CA LEU A 549 10.55 -9.30 10.68
C LEU A 549 11.00 -9.65 9.25
N PRO A 550 12.02 -10.52 9.09
CA PRO A 550 12.76 -10.67 7.83
C PRO A 550 11.95 -11.32 6.69
N ARG A 551 10.80 -11.92 6.98
CA ARG A 551 9.94 -12.57 5.96
C ARG A 551 8.72 -11.74 5.57
N CYS A 552 8.50 -10.60 6.22
CA CYS A 552 7.47 -9.65 5.80
C CYS A 552 7.78 -9.18 4.37
N ALA A 553 6.84 -9.39 3.47
CA ALA A 553 6.94 -8.82 2.13
C ALA A 553 6.68 -7.30 2.18
N GLY A 554 7.27 -6.55 1.26
CA GLY A 554 6.96 -5.12 1.07
C GLY A 554 7.77 -4.13 1.93
N ASN A 555 8.71 -4.59 2.76
CA ASN A 555 9.71 -3.71 3.39
C ASN A 555 10.76 -3.27 2.35
N LEU A 556 10.72 -2.00 1.99
CA LEU A 556 11.67 -1.32 1.10
C LEU A 556 12.77 -0.59 1.88
N SER A 557 12.87 -0.80 3.20
CA SER A 557 13.86 -0.15 4.06
C SER A 557 13.76 1.39 3.92
N ILE A 558 14.91 2.06 3.87
CA ILE A 558 15.02 3.52 3.71
C ILE A 558 14.29 4.04 2.47
N ASP A 559 14.22 3.27 1.39
CA ASP A 559 13.53 3.69 0.16
C ASP A 559 12.03 3.81 0.38
N GLY A 560 11.44 2.98 1.26
CA GLY A 560 10.04 3.13 1.67
C GLY A 560 9.76 4.47 2.36
N PHE A 561 10.71 4.97 3.15
CA PHE A 561 10.60 6.29 3.75
C PHE A 561 10.73 7.40 2.70
N TYR A 562 11.67 7.25 1.76
CA TYR A 562 11.83 8.20 0.66
C TYR A 562 10.59 8.28 -0.22
N TRP A 563 10.01 7.14 -0.57
CA TRP A 563 8.77 7.05 -1.35
C TRP A 563 7.60 7.74 -0.68
N PHE A 564 7.43 7.55 0.63
CA PHE A 564 6.35 8.20 1.35
C PHE A 564 6.57 9.72 1.44
N PHE A 565 7.75 10.17 1.86
CA PHE A 565 7.98 11.60 2.09
C PHE A 565 8.16 12.43 0.81
N SER A 566 8.44 11.81 -0.34
CA SER A 566 8.47 12.51 -1.63
C SER A 566 7.07 13.01 -2.04
N THR A 567 6.01 12.26 -1.70
CA THR A 567 4.62 12.59 -2.06
C THR A 567 3.78 13.09 -0.90
N HIS A 568 4.16 12.82 0.35
CA HIS A 568 3.39 13.23 1.52
C HIS A 568 3.34 14.76 1.69
N GLU A 569 2.13 15.25 1.94
CA GLU A 569 1.84 16.62 2.37
C GLU A 569 1.06 16.57 3.69
N CYS A 570 1.53 17.31 4.71
CA CYS A 570 0.90 17.30 6.02
C CYS A 570 -0.51 17.89 5.99
N ASN A 571 -1.50 17.09 6.40
CA ASN A 571 -2.89 17.52 6.53
C ASN A 571 -3.24 17.96 7.96
N ASP A 572 -4.50 18.29 8.22
CA ASP A 572 -4.96 18.79 9.52
C ASP A 572 -4.84 17.75 10.64
N VAL A 573 -4.88 16.45 10.33
CA VAL A 573 -4.63 15.38 11.30
C VAL A 573 -3.15 15.37 11.70
N CYS A 574 -2.22 15.56 10.76
CA CYS A 574 -0.79 15.72 11.07
C CYS A 574 -0.54 16.90 12.01
N LYS A 575 -1.21 18.03 11.76
CA LYS A 575 -1.12 19.24 12.60
C LYS A 575 -1.69 19.01 14.00
N GLN A 576 -2.85 18.35 14.11
CA GLN A 576 -3.45 17.98 15.41
C GLN A 576 -2.54 17.06 16.23
N LEU A 577 -1.84 16.14 15.56
CA LEU A 577 -0.84 15.26 16.18
C LEU A 577 0.50 15.94 16.44
N GLY A 578 0.71 17.19 16.03
CA GLY A 578 1.94 17.94 16.24
C GLY A 578 3.19 17.22 15.70
N LEU A 579 3.07 16.59 14.52
CA LEU A 579 4.18 15.89 13.87
C LEU A 579 5.22 16.91 13.38
N LEU A 580 6.51 16.66 13.64
CA LEU A 580 7.60 17.60 13.35
C LEU A 580 8.47 17.17 12.17
N SER A 581 8.54 15.87 11.86
CA SER A 581 9.37 15.37 10.77
C SER A 581 8.91 15.92 9.43
N THR A 582 9.87 16.38 8.64
CA THR A 582 9.65 16.98 7.32
C THR A 582 10.41 16.25 6.24
N ARG A 583 10.03 16.53 4.99
CA ARG A 583 10.75 16.10 3.79
C ARG A 583 12.26 16.43 3.87
N ASP A 584 12.61 17.63 4.31
CA ASP A 584 14.00 18.08 4.43
C ASP A 584 14.80 17.30 5.47
N MET A 585 14.17 16.90 6.58
CA MET A 585 14.83 16.10 7.61
C MET A 585 15.20 14.71 7.07
N ILE A 586 14.31 14.11 6.27
CA ILE A 586 14.52 12.81 5.61
C ILE A 586 15.62 12.92 4.56
N ALA A 587 15.58 13.96 3.72
CA ALA A 587 16.59 14.20 2.70
C ALA A 587 18.00 14.30 3.30
N ASN A 588 18.15 15.04 4.40
CA ASN A 588 19.45 15.30 5.03
C ASN A 588 19.84 14.30 6.13
N GLY A 589 18.95 13.39 6.52
CA GLY A 589 19.16 12.45 7.63
C GLY A 589 19.29 13.11 9.01
N ARG A 590 18.81 14.35 9.16
CA ARG A 590 18.89 15.15 10.41
C ARG A 590 17.50 15.31 10.99
N TYR A 591 17.15 14.42 11.91
CA TYR A 591 15.80 14.34 12.45
C TYR A 591 15.62 15.16 13.73
N ARG A 592 14.44 15.80 13.83
CA ARG A 592 13.89 16.31 15.09
C ARG A 592 12.50 15.71 15.27
N PHE A 593 12.38 14.80 16.23
CA PHE A 593 11.11 14.14 16.53
C PHE A 593 10.42 14.79 17.72
N ARG A 594 9.09 14.68 17.75
CA ARG A 594 8.29 14.95 18.94
C ARG A 594 8.74 14.06 20.11
N GLU A 595 9.14 14.69 21.22
CA GLU A 595 9.64 13.97 22.40
C GLU A 595 8.52 13.50 23.35
N LYS A 596 7.44 14.30 23.46
CA LYS A 596 6.36 14.06 24.43
C LYS A 596 5.08 13.65 23.73
N TRP A 597 4.66 12.42 23.97
CA TRP A 597 3.35 11.91 23.57
C TRP A 597 2.41 11.94 24.77
N PRO A 598 1.09 12.17 24.59
CA PRO A 598 0.11 12.03 25.67
C PRO A 598 0.37 10.69 26.34
N THR A 599 0.62 10.71 27.65
CA THR A 599 1.09 9.50 28.32
C THR A 599 0.09 8.37 28.06
N SER A 600 0.58 7.18 27.83
CA SER A 600 -0.23 5.97 27.64
C SER A 600 -1.31 5.79 28.72
N ARG A 601 -1.18 6.43 29.89
CA ARG A 601 -2.21 6.49 30.95
C ARG A 601 -3.50 7.20 30.51
N GLU A 602 -3.42 8.30 29.76
CA GLU A 602 -4.60 9.01 29.25
C GLU A 602 -5.18 8.26 28.04
N ALA A 603 -4.31 7.77 27.16
CA ALA A 603 -4.70 7.03 25.96
C ALA A 603 -5.33 5.66 26.27
N ALA A 604 -4.74 4.87 27.18
CA ALA A 604 -5.25 3.57 27.60
C ALA A 604 -6.60 3.66 28.34
N ASN A 605 -6.92 4.84 28.88
CA ASN A 605 -8.23 5.10 29.47
C ASN A 605 -9.30 5.48 28.43
N MET A 606 -8.91 5.82 27.19
CA MET A 606 -9.85 6.21 26.15
C MET A 606 -10.22 5.08 25.20
N ILE A 607 -9.29 4.18 24.89
CA ILE A 607 -9.47 3.16 23.84
C ILE A 607 -8.92 1.81 24.28
N VAL A 608 -9.62 0.74 23.89
CA VAL A 608 -9.33 -0.65 24.24
C VAL A 608 -9.66 -1.57 23.06
N CYS A 609 -9.02 -2.73 22.96
CA CYS A 609 -9.42 -3.78 22.03
C CYS A 609 -10.56 -4.62 22.62
N CYS A 610 -11.46 -5.09 21.77
CA CYS A 610 -12.43 -6.12 22.13
C CYS A 610 -11.70 -7.35 22.65
N SER A 611 -12.19 -7.92 23.74
CA SER A 611 -11.62 -9.07 24.42
C SER A 611 -11.75 -10.37 23.64
N ASN A 612 -12.69 -10.47 22.72
CA ASN A 612 -12.74 -11.58 21.78
C ASN A 612 -11.49 -11.52 20.88
N LYS A 613 -10.59 -12.49 20.99
CA LYS A 613 -9.31 -12.50 20.28
C LYS A 613 -9.46 -12.57 18.76
N LEU A 614 -10.51 -13.22 18.25
CA LEU A 614 -10.84 -13.25 16.82
C LEU A 614 -11.43 -11.93 16.32
N CYS A 615 -12.03 -11.13 17.20
CA CYS A 615 -12.56 -9.81 16.85
C CYS A 615 -11.49 -8.74 16.96
N SER A 616 -10.90 -8.60 18.16
CA SER A 616 -9.89 -7.61 18.53
C SER A 616 -10.21 -6.16 18.12
N ARG A 617 -11.47 -5.84 17.78
CA ARG A 617 -11.88 -4.51 17.28
C ARG A 617 -11.52 -3.43 18.28
N ILE A 618 -10.94 -2.34 17.80
CA ILE A 618 -10.67 -1.17 18.62
C ILE A 618 -12.00 -0.48 18.97
N VAL A 619 -12.23 -0.25 20.27
CA VAL A 619 -13.44 0.40 20.79
C VAL A 619 -13.07 1.49 21.80
N ARG A 620 -13.83 2.59 21.81
CA ARG A 620 -13.72 3.58 22.88
C ARG A 620 -14.19 2.98 24.20
N MET A 621 -13.47 3.26 25.27
CA MET A 621 -13.76 2.77 26.63
C MET A 621 -15.18 3.14 27.08
N SER A 622 -15.67 4.34 26.70
CA SER A 622 -17.05 4.77 27.00
C SER A 622 -18.15 3.93 26.32
N ARG A 623 -17.81 3.16 25.29
CA ARG A 623 -18.73 2.27 24.56
C ARG A 623 -18.45 0.78 24.77
N ALA A 624 -17.35 0.44 25.44
CA ALA A 624 -17.02 -0.94 25.76
C ALA A 624 -17.98 -1.50 26.82
N ARG A 625 -18.42 -2.74 26.64
CA ARG A 625 -19.28 -3.44 27.61
C ARG A 625 -18.46 -4.30 28.56
N THR A 626 -18.96 -4.49 29.78
CA THR A 626 -18.32 -5.23 30.86
C THR A 626 -19.30 -6.21 31.49
N SER A 627 -18.80 -7.35 31.96
CA SER A 627 -19.58 -8.33 32.73
C SER A 627 -18.99 -8.49 34.13
N ASP A 628 -19.85 -8.63 35.13
CA ASP A 628 -19.46 -8.97 36.50
C ASP A 628 -18.97 -10.42 36.61
N ASP A 629 -19.48 -11.32 35.76
CA ASP A 629 -19.06 -12.72 35.69
C ASP A 629 -17.66 -12.88 35.07
N PHE A 630 -17.26 -11.92 34.23
CA PHE A 630 -15.97 -11.90 33.53
C PHE A 630 -15.25 -10.56 33.76
N PRO A 631 -14.77 -10.30 34.99
CA PRO A 631 -14.12 -9.04 35.33
C PRO A 631 -12.81 -8.86 34.54
N GLY A 632 -12.50 -7.62 34.19
CA GLY A 632 -11.30 -7.26 33.43
C GLY A 632 -11.43 -7.37 31.91
N TYR A 633 -12.50 -7.98 31.40
CA TYR A 633 -12.79 -8.07 29.97
C TYR A 633 -13.65 -6.90 29.48
N ARG A 634 -13.49 -6.57 28.20
CA ARG A 634 -14.12 -5.44 27.50
C ARG A 634 -14.62 -5.90 26.13
N TRP A 635 -15.89 -5.67 25.83
CA TRP A 635 -16.53 -6.22 24.63
C TRP A 635 -17.06 -5.11 23.72
N CYS A 636 -16.90 -5.29 22.41
CA CYS A 636 -17.66 -4.51 21.43
C CYS A 636 -19.14 -4.93 21.44
N ARG A 637 -20.01 -4.14 20.82
CA ARG A 637 -21.46 -4.41 20.80
C ARG A 637 -21.82 -5.82 20.31
N LYS A 638 -21.28 -6.25 19.16
CA LYS A 638 -21.58 -7.57 18.56
C LYS A 638 -21.11 -8.72 19.46
N CYS A 639 -19.87 -8.67 19.93
CA CYS A 639 -19.35 -9.71 20.83
C CYS A 639 -20.02 -9.72 22.21
N TRP A 640 -20.58 -8.58 22.65
CA TRP A 640 -21.38 -8.53 23.86
C TRP A 640 -22.71 -9.27 23.68
N GLU A 641 -23.39 -9.07 22.55
CA GLU A 641 -24.63 -9.80 22.21
C GLU A 641 -24.36 -11.32 22.12
N ASP A 642 -23.25 -11.74 21.49
CA ASP A 642 -22.82 -13.15 21.44
C ASP A 642 -22.50 -13.71 22.84
N LEU A 643 -21.79 -12.95 23.68
CA LEU A 643 -21.49 -13.33 25.06
C LEU A 643 -22.79 -13.59 25.83
N GLN A 644 -23.74 -12.66 25.79
CA GLN A 644 -25.00 -12.77 26.51
C GLN A 644 -25.86 -13.94 26.03
N SER A 645 -25.94 -14.14 24.71
CA SER A 645 -26.77 -15.21 24.12
C SER A 645 -26.26 -16.63 24.40
N THR A 646 -25.02 -16.77 24.85
CA THR A 646 -24.37 -18.05 25.12
C THR A 646 -24.10 -18.29 26.61
N MET A 647 -24.64 -17.42 27.48
CA MET A 647 -24.60 -17.63 28.93
C MET A 647 -25.53 -18.77 29.31
N GLU A 648 -25.01 -19.71 30.08
CA GLU A 648 -25.76 -20.84 30.62
C GLU A 648 -25.39 -21.09 32.09
N GLU A 649 -26.37 -21.52 32.88
CA GLU A 649 -26.13 -22.04 34.23
C GLU A 649 -25.88 -23.53 34.17
N VAL A 650 -24.79 -23.98 34.80
CA VAL A 650 -24.40 -25.38 34.79
C VAL A 650 -24.08 -25.89 36.18
N VAL A 651 -24.38 -27.17 36.41
CA VAL A 651 -24.07 -27.85 37.67
C VAL A 651 -22.60 -28.23 37.69
N CYS A 652 -21.92 -27.91 38.79
CA CYS A 652 -20.51 -28.22 39.02
C CYS A 652 -20.28 -29.74 39.14
N THR A 653 -19.32 -30.29 38.39
CA THR A 653 -19.01 -31.73 38.38
C THR A 653 -17.83 -32.12 39.30
N ALA A 654 -17.51 -31.33 40.33
CA ALA A 654 -16.39 -31.62 41.23
C ALA A 654 -16.62 -32.92 42.04
N ALA A 655 -15.57 -33.73 42.20
CA ALA A 655 -15.62 -34.94 43.01
C ALA A 655 -15.86 -34.60 44.50
N GLY A 656 -17.04 -34.94 45.02
CA GLY A 656 -17.48 -34.64 46.39
C GLY A 656 -18.38 -33.41 46.53
N GLY A 657 -18.78 -32.76 45.43
CA GLY A 657 -19.62 -31.56 45.44
C GLY A 657 -21.10 -31.85 45.69
N HIS A 658 -21.73 -31.03 46.53
CA HIS A 658 -23.17 -31.03 46.78
C HIS A 658 -23.94 -30.88 45.43
N PRO A 659 -24.97 -31.70 45.14
CA PRO A 659 -25.68 -31.71 43.85
C PRO A 659 -26.48 -30.42 43.51
N LEU A 660 -26.29 -29.34 44.27
CA LEU A 660 -26.99 -28.05 44.11
C LEU A 660 -26.06 -26.89 43.71
N HIS A 661 -24.74 -27.12 43.54
CA HIS A 661 -23.84 -26.03 43.18
C HIS A 661 -23.89 -25.75 41.67
N GLN A 662 -24.55 -24.64 41.31
CA GLN A 662 -24.59 -24.11 39.95
C GLN A 662 -23.65 -22.91 39.79
N PHE A 663 -23.07 -22.76 38.60
CA PHE A 663 -22.32 -21.56 38.23
C PHE A 663 -22.61 -21.19 36.78
N THR A 664 -22.49 -19.90 36.48
CA THR A 664 -22.71 -19.39 35.13
C THR A 664 -21.44 -19.49 34.30
N ARG A 665 -21.57 -19.88 33.03
CA ARG A 665 -20.48 -19.90 32.05
C ARG A 665 -20.99 -19.44 30.70
N SER A 666 -20.08 -18.98 29.82
CA SER A 666 -20.41 -18.70 28.42
C SER A 666 -19.51 -19.50 27.49
N ARG A 667 -20.13 -20.25 26.57
CA ARG A 667 -19.38 -20.98 25.54
C ARG A 667 -18.54 -20.05 24.67
N PHE A 668 -19.12 -18.90 24.28
CA PHE A 668 -18.43 -17.85 23.53
C PHE A 668 -17.23 -17.27 24.29
N PHE A 669 -17.37 -17.01 25.59
CA PHE A 669 -16.26 -16.48 26.40
C PHE A 669 -15.04 -17.39 26.32
N TYR A 670 -15.19 -18.66 26.73
CA TYR A 670 -14.05 -19.57 26.84
C TYR A 670 -13.41 -19.83 25.47
N GLU A 671 -14.21 -20.02 24.42
CA GLU A 671 -13.68 -20.17 23.06
C GLU A 671 -12.94 -18.90 22.59
N SER A 672 -13.52 -17.71 22.80
CA SER A 672 -12.88 -16.45 22.40
C SER A 672 -11.54 -16.19 23.09
N GLN A 673 -11.30 -16.84 24.23
CA GLN A 673 -10.04 -16.80 24.98
C GLN A 673 -9.13 -18.01 24.70
N GLY A 674 -9.55 -18.95 23.85
CA GLY A 674 -8.81 -20.18 23.59
C GLY A 674 -8.76 -21.14 24.78
N GLN A 675 -9.74 -21.04 25.69
CA GLN A 675 -9.83 -21.81 26.93
C GLN A 675 -10.86 -22.93 26.83
N VAL A 676 -10.62 -23.97 27.63
CA VAL A 676 -11.57 -25.10 27.75
C VAL A 676 -12.82 -24.63 28.48
N LEU A 677 -13.98 -25.04 27.99
CA LEU A 677 -15.24 -24.82 28.68
C LEU A 677 -15.23 -25.54 30.05
N PRO A 678 -15.27 -24.82 31.19
CA PRO A 678 -15.16 -25.44 32.49
C PRO A 678 -16.42 -26.23 32.84
N ARG A 679 -16.22 -27.41 33.44
CA ARG A 679 -17.29 -28.22 34.08
C ARG A 679 -17.30 -28.09 35.60
N VAL A 680 -16.25 -27.49 36.16
CA VAL A 680 -16.07 -27.30 37.61
C VAL A 680 -16.03 -25.82 37.90
N CYS A 681 -16.74 -25.39 38.95
CA CYS A 681 -16.79 -23.99 39.35
C CYS A 681 -15.40 -23.47 39.81
N PRO A 682 -15.14 -22.15 39.70
CA PRO A 682 -13.87 -21.57 40.14
C PRO A 682 -13.68 -21.50 41.67
N GLN A 683 -14.73 -21.74 42.46
CA GLN A 683 -14.69 -21.55 43.91
C GLN A 683 -13.74 -22.54 44.61
N ALA A 684 -12.83 -22.00 45.42
CA ALA A 684 -11.79 -22.77 46.11
C ALA A 684 -12.33 -23.89 47.01
N GLN A 685 -13.54 -23.75 47.55
CA GLN A 685 -14.19 -24.73 48.42
C GLN A 685 -14.59 -26.05 47.71
N CYS A 686 -14.78 -26.04 46.39
CA CYS A 686 -15.02 -27.26 45.62
C CYS A 686 -13.74 -28.04 45.29
N ARG A 687 -12.55 -27.42 45.38
CA ARG A 687 -11.27 -28.07 45.04
C ARG A 687 -10.66 -28.86 46.20
N THR A 688 -11.17 -28.71 47.42
CA THR A 688 -10.56 -29.24 48.66
C THR A 688 -11.34 -30.36 49.36
N SER A 689 -12.45 -30.88 48.82
CA SER A 689 -13.20 -31.96 49.46
C SER A 689 -12.60 -33.36 49.22
N ARG A 690 -11.36 -33.58 49.70
CA ARG A 690 -10.84 -34.92 50.02
C ARG A 690 -10.94 -35.26 51.52
N ARG A 691 -11.57 -34.40 52.33
CA ARG A 691 -11.84 -34.67 53.75
C ARG A 691 -13.34 -34.80 54.00
N CYS A 692 -13.89 -35.96 53.67
CA CYS A 692 -15.11 -36.50 54.28
C CYS A 692 -15.08 -38.03 54.15
N LEU A 693 -14.05 -38.66 54.74
CA LEU A 693 -14.17 -40.02 55.23
C LEU A 693 -14.35 -39.91 56.74
N GLY A 694 -15.60 -40.16 57.18
CA GLY A 694 -15.95 -40.39 58.58
C GLY A 694 -16.27 -39.14 59.42
N LEU A 695 -17.56 -38.86 59.60
CA LEU A 695 -18.26 -38.72 60.90
C LEU A 695 -19.72 -38.24 60.67
N PRO A 696 -20.72 -38.75 61.41
CA PRO A 696 -22.11 -38.29 61.34
C PRO A 696 -22.36 -37.11 62.31
N TYR A 697 -23.57 -36.49 62.21
CA TYR A 697 -24.19 -35.47 63.10
C TYR A 697 -23.71 -34.00 62.88
N ILE A 698 -24.51 -32.92 62.84
CA ILE A 698 -25.85 -32.54 63.37
C ILE A 698 -26.50 -31.44 62.47
N TYR A 699 -27.84 -31.43 62.42
CA TYR A 699 -28.76 -30.34 62.05
C TYR A 699 -28.27 -28.90 62.33
N SER A 700 -28.49 -27.96 61.39
CA SER A 700 -29.20 -26.71 61.72
C SER A 700 -29.83 -26.06 60.47
N GLN A 701 -31.03 -25.53 60.68
CA GLN A 701 -31.92 -24.94 59.68
C GLN A 701 -31.53 -23.48 59.37
N ARG A 702 -31.47 -23.10 58.07
CA ARG A 702 -31.95 -21.86 57.37
C ARG A 702 -31.70 -20.44 57.99
N PRO A 703 -31.95 -19.31 57.26
CA PRO A 703 -32.34 -19.12 55.86
C PRO A 703 -31.55 -18.04 55.06
N CYS A 704 -31.84 -18.05 53.75
CA CYS A 704 -31.72 -16.95 52.78
C CYS A 704 -32.00 -15.55 53.34
N LEU A 705 -31.16 -14.57 52.99
CA LEU A 705 -31.48 -13.14 53.12
C LEU A 705 -31.66 -12.52 51.73
N GLY A 706 -32.92 -12.27 51.41
CA GLY A 706 -33.35 -11.46 50.29
C GLY A 706 -33.17 -9.96 50.56
N ARG A 707 -33.08 -9.23 49.45
CA ARG A 707 -33.07 -7.76 49.35
C ARG A 707 -34.11 -7.08 50.25
N SER A 708 -33.71 -6.02 50.93
CA SER A 708 -34.64 -4.98 51.39
C SER A 708 -34.06 -3.59 51.15
N LYS A 709 -34.84 -2.77 50.44
CA LYS A 709 -34.68 -1.34 50.20
C LYS A 709 -34.72 -0.60 51.55
N ARG A 710 -33.85 0.40 51.75
CA ARG A 710 -34.11 1.48 52.71
C ARG A 710 -34.15 2.82 51.99
N LEU A 711 -35.36 3.38 51.94
CA LEU A 711 -35.61 4.81 51.89
C LEU A 711 -35.06 5.45 53.18
N GLN A 712 -34.46 6.62 53.05
CA GLN A 712 -34.20 7.53 54.16
C GLN A 712 -34.71 8.92 53.75
N VAL A 713 -35.65 9.45 54.53
CA VAL A 713 -36.12 10.84 54.48
C VAL A 713 -35.90 11.48 55.84
N SER A 714 -35.34 12.70 55.78
CA SER A 714 -35.31 13.81 56.75
C SER A 714 -34.67 13.63 58.13
N ARG A 715 -33.62 14.40 58.40
CA ARG A 715 -33.75 15.77 58.92
C ARG A 715 -32.75 16.70 58.26
#